data_AF-A0A7Y4ZEQ5-F1
#
_entry.id   AF-A0A7Y4ZEQ5-F1
#
_cell.length_a   1.000
_cell.length_b   1.000
_cell.length_c   1.000
_cell.angle_alpha   90.00
_cell.angle_beta   90.00
_cell.angle_gamma   90.00
#
_symmetry.space_group_name_H-M   'P 1'
#
loop_
_entity.id
_entity.type
_entity.pdbx_description
1 polymer ?
#
loop_
_entity_poly.entity_id
_entity_poly.type
_entity_poly.pdbx_seq_one_letter_code
_entity_poly.pdbx_strand_id
1 'polypeptide(L)'
;MSAGPSPTALAFFFVFIGLTLGITWWAARKTKTTSEFFTAGGNVTGLQNGLALAGDYMSAASFLGIAGLVATSGFDGLIYSVGWLVGWPVVTFLIAEPLRNLGRFTFADVIAARLRAVPVRSAAAAGTLTVVCFYLIAQMVGAGKLITMLFGLSYRSSVLLVGVVMLVYVLFGGMIATTWVQIVKAVLLLGGATLLAILGLSHFHYSPLELFRTASEQYGPATLAPGKLVSNPLDAVSLGLALMFGTAGLPHVLMRFYTVKDARTARHSVVYATGFIGFFYLVTFILGFAASVIVGRGAITAVDKGGNMAAPLLAFAVGGEPFLGFISAVAFATILAVVAGLTLSGAAALSHDLYAGVFHKEANEFEKMRVARMATVVLGVSAVLLGLVFEGQNVAFMVGLAFAVAASSNLPVLLLSMLWRRFSTGGAVASVVTGLVASVGLIALSPTVMVDILKMDHALFPLKNPALVSIPLGFLGGVVGSLLSPEDGAAAKFSAVKRRMALGPLAVLLVILLTSRTSHAQEGPSDADAGAPAAAVSPTPDAGATEPVTPATERPTPLAPPPEPKPKEPVIPGGVTLPGGIELKWYGIVKPTIIASTGVESFGFPTTVATTAAINPVFVSAAATGPDAASWSFQVAQTRFGLAAGLRNVGAKIELDFVQYQLASPVQAAFPRLRQAYAFYKPIDGHQILIGQFWDVFSPLNSHTFDLVGGLFQAGNSGFMRDQLAYQASFGELELVGAAGLPAQNAGGAQTNLEYGLFPTFALRAAYRKEKSAFAGVSAIATRTRMSKDVDRFSGALNAFGDVTLGPLNLRAEAMFGQNGNNLGLLTLAQGSADASVSEVGGWLSAKYGITKAHAVHVAGGAAAVLNPGDMKLGYTPAVVDPANGTVTTPAARVSANGPGIEQNVALRGGYAFSPIEGLAFVVEPFLFLTRHKLAAADQKLGV
;
A
#
# COMPACT_ATOMS: atom_id res chain seq x y z
N MET A 1 17.61 -36.46 -16.29
CA MET A 1 18.82 -35.75 -16.77
C MET A 1 19.92 -36.79 -16.93
N SER A 2 20.78 -36.67 -17.94
CA SER A 2 22.01 -37.46 -18.03
C SER A 2 22.92 -37.14 -16.83
N ALA A 3 23.72 -38.12 -16.38
CA ALA A 3 24.45 -38.04 -15.11
C ALA A 3 25.76 -37.22 -15.16
N GLY A 4 25.81 -36.15 -15.95
CA GLY A 4 27.00 -35.33 -16.12
C GLY A 4 26.68 -33.88 -16.54
N PRO A 5 27.63 -32.95 -16.34
CA PRO A 5 27.43 -31.54 -16.67
C PRO A 5 27.27 -31.34 -18.17
N SER A 6 26.22 -30.61 -18.56
CA SER A 6 25.93 -30.33 -19.96
C SER A 6 26.88 -29.26 -20.54
N PRO A 7 27.67 -29.56 -21.59
CA PRO A 7 28.58 -28.59 -22.17
C PRO A 7 27.88 -27.36 -22.76
N THR A 8 26.67 -27.52 -23.29
CA THR A 8 25.87 -26.44 -23.88
C THR A 8 25.32 -25.51 -22.79
N ALA A 9 24.78 -26.07 -21.70
CA ALA A 9 24.32 -25.29 -20.54
C ALA A 9 25.49 -24.54 -19.87
N LEU A 10 26.66 -25.17 -19.76
CA LEU A 10 27.89 -24.54 -19.26
C LEU A 10 28.39 -23.42 -20.18
N ALA A 11 28.40 -23.62 -21.50
CA ALA A 11 28.80 -22.57 -22.45
C ALA A 11 27.90 -21.33 -22.34
N PHE A 12 26.58 -21.52 -22.33
CA PHE A 12 25.63 -20.43 -22.11
C PHE A 12 25.84 -19.78 -20.74
N PHE A 13 26.05 -20.58 -19.69
CA PHE A 13 26.32 -20.06 -18.35
C PHE A 13 27.55 -19.13 -18.33
N PHE A 14 28.69 -19.59 -18.84
CA PHE A 14 29.93 -18.80 -18.84
C PHE A 14 29.85 -17.58 -19.76
N VAL A 15 29.15 -17.63 -20.89
CA VAL A 15 28.94 -16.46 -21.76
C VAL A 15 28.13 -15.37 -21.03
N PHE A 16 27.00 -15.72 -20.43
CA PHE A 16 26.17 -14.75 -19.71
C PHE A 16 26.85 -14.22 -18.44
N ILE A 17 27.55 -15.06 -17.68
CA ILE A 17 28.36 -14.61 -16.55
C ILE A 17 29.50 -13.70 -17.02
N GLY A 18 30.24 -14.05 -18.08
CA GLY A 18 31.29 -13.21 -18.65
C GLY A 18 30.79 -11.82 -19.08
N LEU A 19 29.63 -11.74 -19.72
CA LEU A 19 28.97 -10.48 -20.09
C LEU A 19 28.63 -9.64 -18.85
N THR A 20 27.99 -10.22 -17.82
CA THR A 20 27.64 -9.48 -16.59
C THR A 20 28.86 -9.00 -15.81
N LEU A 21 29.93 -9.80 -15.74
CA LEU A 21 31.21 -9.42 -15.13
C LEU A 21 31.91 -8.31 -15.92
N GLY A 22 31.89 -8.36 -17.26
CA GLY A 22 32.44 -7.32 -18.12
C GLY A 22 31.78 -5.95 -17.90
N ILE A 23 30.44 -5.92 -17.84
CA ILE A 23 29.67 -4.70 -17.53
C ILE A 23 29.98 -4.20 -16.11
N THR A 24 30.09 -5.12 -15.13
CA THR A 24 30.48 -4.79 -13.74
C THR A 24 31.83 -4.07 -13.70
N TRP A 25 32.83 -4.64 -14.37
CA TRP A 25 34.21 -4.12 -14.38
C TRP A 25 34.30 -2.75 -15.07
N TRP A 26 33.55 -2.54 -16.16
CA TRP A 26 33.43 -1.23 -16.80
C TRP A 26 32.83 -0.17 -15.87
N ALA A 27 31.81 -0.53 -15.08
CA ALA A 27 31.21 0.37 -14.10
C ALA A 27 32.15 0.65 -12.91
N ALA A 28 32.84 -0.38 -12.40
CA ALA A 28 33.73 -0.27 -11.23
C ALA A 28 34.87 0.74 -11.46
N ARG A 29 35.44 0.78 -12.67
CA ARG A 29 36.51 1.71 -13.10
C ARG A 29 36.18 3.20 -12.97
N LYS A 30 34.91 3.56 -12.71
CA LYS A 30 34.47 4.95 -12.53
C LYS A 30 34.51 5.45 -11.07
N THR A 31 34.82 4.58 -10.10
CA THR A 31 34.88 4.93 -8.67
C THR A 31 36.28 5.37 -8.27
N LYS A 32 36.44 6.58 -7.72
CA LYS A 32 37.73 7.16 -7.29
C LYS A 32 37.71 7.73 -5.86
N THR A 33 36.55 8.05 -5.29
CA THR A 33 36.44 8.67 -3.95
C THR A 33 35.59 7.86 -2.96
N THR A 34 35.77 8.08 -1.64
CA THR A 34 34.96 7.43 -0.59
C THR A 34 33.46 7.73 -0.71
N SER A 35 33.09 8.94 -1.12
CA SER A 35 31.68 9.30 -1.35
C SER A 35 31.07 8.54 -2.54
N GLU A 36 31.85 8.33 -3.61
CA GLU A 36 31.45 7.45 -4.71
C GLU A 36 31.37 5.98 -4.27
N PHE A 37 32.26 5.55 -3.37
CA PHE A 37 32.28 4.19 -2.84
C PHE A 37 31.07 3.86 -1.95
N PHE A 38 30.56 4.80 -1.14
CA PHE A 38 29.45 4.56 -0.20
C PHE A 38 28.11 5.26 -0.53
N THR A 39 28.04 6.20 -1.46
CA THR A 39 26.78 6.88 -1.85
C THR A 39 26.62 7.08 -3.37
N ALA A 40 27.53 6.54 -4.18
CA ALA A 40 27.58 6.80 -5.63
C ALA A 40 27.62 8.31 -6.00
N GLY A 41 28.08 9.17 -5.08
CA GLY A 41 28.12 10.62 -5.24
C GLY A 41 26.73 11.29 -5.38
N GLY A 42 25.64 10.61 -5.01
CA GLY A 42 24.28 11.18 -5.06
C GLY A 42 23.71 11.38 -6.48
N ASN A 43 24.36 10.86 -7.52
CA ASN A 43 24.05 11.16 -8.93
C ASN A 43 23.09 10.18 -9.63
N VAL A 44 22.55 9.19 -8.90
CA VAL A 44 21.67 8.17 -9.49
C VAL A 44 20.27 8.75 -9.75
N THR A 45 19.68 8.48 -10.92
CA THR A 45 18.32 8.95 -11.25
C THR A 45 17.24 8.13 -10.54
N GLY A 46 16.03 8.69 -10.44
CA GLY A 46 14.90 8.01 -9.78
C GLY A 46 14.59 6.62 -10.35
N LEU A 47 14.63 6.45 -11.67
CA LEU A 47 14.43 5.17 -12.36
C LEU A 47 15.61 4.21 -12.17
N GLN A 48 16.85 4.69 -12.30
CA GLN A 48 18.05 3.87 -12.07
C GLN A 48 18.08 3.32 -10.64
N ASN A 49 17.77 4.17 -9.65
CA ASN A 49 17.71 3.74 -8.26
C ASN A 49 16.49 2.85 -7.99
N GLY A 50 15.37 3.06 -8.69
CA GLY A 50 14.21 2.16 -8.63
C GLY A 50 14.51 0.76 -9.16
N LEU A 51 15.22 0.65 -10.29
CA LEU A 51 15.73 -0.62 -10.82
C LEU A 51 16.80 -1.24 -9.91
N ALA A 52 17.66 -0.43 -9.29
CA ALA A 52 18.66 -0.93 -8.33
C ALA A 52 18.01 -1.46 -7.04
N LEU A 53 17.02 -0.75 -6.49
CA LEU A 53 16.20 -1.19 -5.36
C LEU A 53 15.43 -2.47 -5.70
N ALA A 54 14.80 -2.53 -6.88
CA ALA A 54 14.15 -3.74 -7.37
C ALA A 54 15.16 -4.89 -7.47
N GLY A 55 16.36 -4.64 -7.99
CA GLY A 55 17.43 -5.65 -8.04
C GLY A 55 17.90 -6.11 -6.66
N ASP A 56 18.19 -5.21 -5.71
CA ASP A 56 18.56 -5.60 -4.34
C ASP A 56 17.49 -6.51 -3.71
N TYR A 57 16.21 -6.22 -3.96
CA TYR A 57 15.08 -6.95 -3.39
C TYR A 57 14.77 -8.28 -4.10
N MET A 58 14.78 -8.29 -5.45
CA MET A 58 14.62 -9.47 -6.30
C MET A 58 15.87 -10.34 -6.22
N SER A 59 15.93 -11.11 -5.14
CA SER A 59 17.06 -11.97 -4.77
C SER A 59 16.83 -13.42 -5.20
N ALA A 60 17.79 -14.31 -4.90
CA ALA A 60 17.59 -15.75 -5.09
C ALA A 60 16.37 -16.28 -4.32
N ALA A 61 16.04 -15.69 -3.17
CA ALA A 61 14.80 -15.98 -2.45
C ALA A 61 13.57 -15.64 -3.27
N SER A 62 13.57 -14.47 -3.92
CA SER A 62 12.46 -14.01 -4.74
C SER A 62 12.27 -14.86 -6.00
N PHE A 63 13.36 -15.29 -6.65
CA PHE A 63 13.28 -16.10 -7.88
C PHE A 63 13.16 -17.60 -7.60
N LEU A 64 14.21 -18.19 -7.00
CA LEU A 64 14.31 -19.63 -6.75
C LEU A 64 13.41 -20.04 -5.58
N GLY A 65 13.42 -19.27 -4.50
CA GLY A 65 12.68 -19.56 -3.28
C GLY A 65 11.16 -19.53 -3.48
N ILE A 66 10.60 -18.42 -3.97
CA ILE A 66 9.14 -18.30 -4.20
C ILE A 66 8.66 -19.30 -5.26
N ALA A 67 9.34 -19.41 -6.41
CA ALA A 67 8.95 -20.38 -7.43
C ALA A 67 8.98 -21.82 -6.87
N GLY A 68 9.96 -22.14 -6.00
CA GLY A 68 10.02 -23.41 -5.28
C GLY A 68 8.91 -23.63 -4.27
N LEU A 69 8.54 -22.61 -3.47
CA LEU A 69 7.42 -22.69 -2.53
C LEU A 69 6.09 -22.84 -3.26
N VAL A 70 5.84 -22.05 -4.31
CA VAL A 70 4.62 -22.15 -5.11
C VAL A 70 4.57 -23.51 -5.83
N ALA A 71 5.70 -24.00 -6.35
CA ALA A 71 5.74 -25.30 -7.00
C ALA A 71 5.40 -26.45 -6.05
N THR A 72 6.01 -26.47 -4.87
CA THR A 72 5.87 -27.57 -3.89
C THR A 72 4.60 -27.47 -3.05
N SER A 73 4.14 -26.27 -2.71
CA SER A 73 3.06 -26.02 -1.74
C SER A 73 1.81 -25.34 -2.33
N GLY A 74 1.86 -24.88 -3.58
CA GLY A 74 0.71 -24.25 -4.25
C GLY A 74 0.50 -22.79 -3.86
N PHE A 75 -0.75 -22.39 -3.69
CA PHE A 75 -1.15 -20.99 -3.49
C PHE A 75 -0.38 -20.27 -2.37
N ASP A 76 -0.09 -20.95 -1.26
CA ASP A 76 0.55 -20.36 -0.07
C ASP A 76 1.95 -19.79 -0.31
N GLY A 77 2.67 -20.21 -1.35
CA GLY A 77 3.95 -19.58 -1.70
C GLY A 77 3.80 -18.07 -1.96
N LEU A 78 2.60 -17.61 -2.32
CA LEU A 78 2.25 -16.21 -2.53
C LEU A 78 2.28 -15.36 -1.24
N ILE A 79 2.24 -15.95 -0.04
CA ILE A 79 2.31 -15.18 1.23
C ILE A 79 3.62 -14.38 1.31
N TYR A 80 4.72 -14.94 0.80
CA TYR A 80 6.01 -14.27 0.70
C TYR A 80 5.96 -13.08 -0.27
N SER A 81 5.41 -13.29 -1.47
CA SER A 81 5.21 -12.24 -2.48
C SER A 81 4.39 -11.06 -1.94
N VAL A 82 3.25 -11.35 -1.29
CA VAL A 82 2.35 -10.31 -0.77
C VAL A 82 2.99 -9.58 0.41
N GLY A 83 3.51 -10.29 1.40
CA GLY A 83 4.14 -9.68 2.57
C GLY A 83 5.32 -8.78 2.18
N TRP A 84 6.18 -9.24 1.26
CA TRP A 84 7.30 -8.46 0.74
C TRP A 84 6.88 -7.26 -0.12
N LEU A 85 5.75 -7.33 -0.83
CA LEU A 85 5.24 -6.19 -1.60
C LEU A 85 4.62 -5.11 -0.69
N VAL A 86 3.86 -5.53 0.32
CA VAL A 86 3.15 -4.65 1.28
C VAL A 86 4.11 -3.85 2.18
N GLY A 87 5.35 -4.29 2.36
CA GLY A 87 6.38 -3.53 3.07
C GLY A 87 6.83 -2.23 2.37
N TRP A 88 6.69 -2.13 1.05
CA TRP A 88 7.14 -0.93 0.30
C TRP A 88 6.34 0.34 0.56
N PRO A 89 4.99 0.32 0.69
CA PRO A 89 4.22 1.42 1.26
C PRO A 89 4.76 1.89 2.62
N VAL A 90 5.06 0.98 3.54
CA VAL A 90 5.61 1.31 4.87
C VAL A 90 6.93 2.07 4.74
N VAL A 91 7.84 1.59 3.90
CA VAL A 91 9.10 2.29 3.58
C VAL A 91 8.84 3.65 2.94
N THR A 92 7.92 3.75 1.99
CA THR A 92 7.61 5.00 1.25
C THR A 92 7.10 6.10 2.18
N PHE A 93 6.17 5.76 3.07
CA PHE A 93 5.48 6.75 3.91
C PHE A 93 6.23 7.07 5.21
N LEU A 94 6.91 6.09 5.83
CA LEU A 94 7.53 6.27 7.14
C LEU A 94 9.04 6.50 7.09
N ILE A 95 9.74 5.98 6.07
CA ILE A 95 11.20 5.87 6.10
C ILE A 95 11.88 6.71 5.01
N ALA A 96 11.45 6.62 3.75
CA ALA A 96 12.21 7.10 2.58
C ALA A 96 12.62 8.59 2.67
N GLU A 97 11.70 9.46 3.07
CA GLU A 97 11.94 10.90 3.19
C GLU A 97 12.72 11.31 4.46
N PRO A 98 12.33 10.89 5.68
CA PRO A 98 13.14 11.12 6.89
C PRO A 98 14.58 10.59 6.77
N LEU A 99 14.74 9.39 6.21
CA LEU A 99 16.03 8.74 6.05
C LEU A 99 16.92 9.54 5.09
N ARG A 100 16.41 9.89 3.89
CA ARG A 100 17.14 10.70 2.90
C ARG A 100 17.62 12.03 3.45
N ASN A 101 16.81 12.69 4.30
CA ASN A 101 17.09 14.04 4.79
C ASN A 101 18.01 14.08 6.03
N LEU A 102 18.15 12.96 6.76
CA LEU A 102 18.97 12.85 7.97
C LEU A 102 20.29 12.10 7.79
N GLY A 103 20.26 10.92 7.16
CA GLY A 103 21.44 10.04 7.08
C GLY A 103 22.49 10.51 6.07
N ARG A 104 23.73 10.00 6.22
CA ARG A 104 24.83 10.22 5.26
C ARG A 104 25.27 8.92 4.59
N PHE A 105 25.50 7.87 5.37
CA PHE A 105 26.06 6.60 4.91
C PHE A 105 25.29 5.39 5.45
N THR A 106 24.84 5.43 6.71
CA THR A 106 24.14 4.30 7.36
C THR A 106 22.89 4.77 8.10
N PHE A 107 21.94 3.87 8.38
CA PHE A 107 20.78 4.22 9.21
C PHE A 107 21.18 4.52 10.67
N ALA A 108 22.36 4.06 11.12
CA ALA A 108 22.91 4.43 12.42
C ALA A 108 23.19 5.94 12.51
N ASP A 109 23.50 6.63 11.40
CA ASP A 109 23.61 8.10 11.35
C ASP A 109 22.30 8.78 11.75
N VAL A 110 21.16 8.21 11.37
CA VAL A 110 19.82 8.77 11.62
C VAL A 110 19.49 8.68 13.11
N ILE A 111 19.84 7.57 13.75
CA ILE A 111 19.65 7.36 15.19
C ILE A 111 20.65 8.24 15.99
N ALA A 112 21.91 8.28 15.56
CA ALA A 112 22.97 9.11 16.14
C ALA A 112 22.80 10.62 15.89
N ALA A 113 21.85 11.05 15.03
CA ALA A 113 21.58 12.46 14.77
C ALA A 113 21.10 13.25 16.00
N ARG A 114 20.53 12.57 17.00
CA ARG A 114 20.17 13.17 18.31
C ARG A 114 20.70 12.44 19.55
N LEU A 115 21.07 11.16 19.42
CA LEU A 115 21.53 10.31 20.53
C LEU A 115 23.07 10.23 20.58
N ARG A 116 23.63 9.61 21.63
CA ARG A 116 25.09 9.44 21.76
C ARG A 116 25.59 8.43 20.71
N ALA A 117 26.48 8.87 19.84
CA ALA A 117 26.91 8.10 18.67
C ALA A 117 27.51 6.72 19.02
N VAL A 118 28.42 6.64 19.99
CA VAL A 118 29.16 5.40 20.31
C VAL A 118 28.25 4.20 20.64
N PRO A 119 27.42 4.22 21.70
CA PRO A 119 26.56 3.09 22.04
C PRO A 119 25.50 2.77 20.96
N VAL A 120 24.97 3.80 20.30
CA VAL A 120 23.98 3.65 19.22
C VAL A 120 24.59 2.97 18.00
N ARG A 121 25.77 3.40 17.55
CA ARG A 121 26.47 2.79 16.41
C ARG A 121 26.87 1.35 16.72
N SER A 122 27.36 1.05 17.93
CA SER A 122 27.62 -0.33 18.36
C SER A 122 26.40 -1.23 18.25
N ALA A 123 25.24 -0.77 18.77
CA ALA A 123 24.00 -1.53 18.70
C ALA A 123 23.50 -1.70 17.26
N ALA A 124 23.41 -0.60 16.49
CA ALA A 124 22.95 -0.63 15.10
C ALA A 124 23.85 -1.47 14.17
N ALA A 125 25.17 -1.49 14.44
CA ALA A 125 26.10 -2.35 13.73
C ALA A 125 25.88 -3.84 14.07
N ALA A 126 25.67 -4.20 15.34
CA ALA A 126 25.29 -5.56 15.72
C ALA A 126 23.99 -5.99 15.01
N GLY A 127 22.97 -5.12 15.00
CA GLY A 127 21.71 -5.34 14.26
C GLY A 127 21.93 -5.56 12.77
N THR A 128 22.78 -4.74 12.15
CA THR A 128 23.13 -4.84 10.73
C THR A 128 23.85 -6.14 10.40
N LEU A 129 24.86 -6.51 11.19
CA LEU A 129 25.67 -7.70 10.97
C LEU A 129 24.84 -8.98 11.14
N THR A 130 23.97 -9.05 12.15
CA THR A 130 23.06 -10.20 12.31
C THR A 130 22.13 -10.35 11.09
N VAL A 131 21.48 -9.27 10.64
CA VAL A 131 20.61 -9.30 9.45
C VAL A 131 21.40 -9.73 8.21
N VAL A 132 22.60 -9.19 7.99
CA VAL A 132 23.48 -9.56 6.87
C VAL A 132 23.85 -11.05 6.93
N CYS A 133 24.27 -11.56 8.09
CA CYS A 133 24.62 -12.98 8.25
C CYS A 133 23.45 -13.90 7.88
N PHE A 134 22.25 -13.69 8.43
CA PHE A 134 21.06 -14.48 8.10
C PHE A 134 20.70 -14.42 6.61
N TYR A 135 20.80 -13.25 5.97
CA TYR A 135 20.49 -13.09 4.56
C TYR A 135 21.51 -13.79 3.65
N LEU A 136 22.78 -13.83 4.06
CA LEU A 136 23.86 -14.53 3.34
C LEU A 136 23.71 -16.05 3.36
N ILE A 137 23.13 -16.64 4.41
CA ILE A 137 22.81 -18.09 4.47
C ILE A 137 22.00 -18.49 3.24
N ALA A 138 20.90 -17.77 2.99
CA ALA A 138 20.00 -18.04 1.89
C ALA A 138 20.70 -17.95 0.52
N GLN A 139 21.61 -16.98 0.34
CA GLN A 139 22.38 -16.85 -0.89
C GLN A 139 23.32 -18.04 -1.11
N MET A 140 24.00 -18.52 -0.05
CA MET A 140 24.92 -19.65 -0.15
C MET A 140 24.21 -20.98 -0.40
N VAL A 141 23.04 -21.22 0.22
CA VAL A 141 22.24 -22.43 -0.06
C VAL A 141 21.75 -22.45 -1.50
N GLY A 142 21.20 -21.32 -1.99
CA GLY A 142 20.76 -21.18 -3.37
C GLY A 142 21.87 -21.41 -4.39
N ALA A 143 23.04 -20.80 -4.19
CA ALA A 143 24.19 -20.95 -5.08
C ALA A 143 24.79 -22.36 -5.03
N GLY A 144 24.91 -22.94 -3.83
CA GLY A 144 25.41 -24.29 -3.63
C GLY A 144 24.59 -25.32 -4.40
N LYS A 145 23.26 -25.25 -4.32
CA LYS A 145 22.37 -26.15 -5.08
C LYS A 145 22.41 -25.88 -6.58
N LEU A 146 22.45 -24.62 -7.02
CA LEU A 146 22.53 -24.25 -8.43
C LEU A 146 23.82 -24.76 -9.11
N ILE A 147 24.98 -24.60 -8.45
CA ILE A 147 26.28 -25.10 -8.96
C ILE A 147 26.35 -26.62 -8.90
N THR A 148 25.76 -27.25 -7.88
CA THR A 148 25.60 -28.72 -7.80
C THR A 148 24.82 -29.25 -9.01
N MET A 149 23.69 -28.62 -9.35
CA MET A 149 22.84 -28.98 -10.49
C MET A 149 23.55 -28.78 -11.83
N LEU A 150 24.30 -27.69 -12.00
CA LEU A 150 24.89 -27.33 -13.30
C LEU A 150 26.22 -28.03 -13.59
N PHE A 151 27.08 -28.22 -12.58
CA PHE A 151 28.41 -28.80 -12.73
C PHE A 151 28.53 -30.27 -12.29
N GLY A 152 27.50 -30.83 -11.63
CA GLY A 152 27.55 -32.20 -11.07
C GLY A 152 28.49 -32.36 -9.87
N LEU A 153 28.90 -31.25 -9.24
CA LEU A 153 29.81 -31.24 -8.09
C LEU A 153 29.08 -31.56 -6.79
N SER A 154 29.81 -32.07 -5.79
CA SER A 154 29.26 -32.23 -4.43
C SER A 154 28.80 -30.88 -3.86
N TYR A 155 27.71 -30.84 -3.09
CA TYR A 155 27.20 -29.59 -2.51
C TYR A 155 28.26 -28.84 -1.67
N ARG A 156 29.08 -29.57 -0.92
CA ARG A 156 30.19 -28.98 -0.15
C ARG A 156 31.23 -28.31 -1.06
N SER A 157 31.62 -28.97 -2.15
CA SER A 157 32.51 -28.40 -3.18
C SER A 157 31.89 -27.16 -3.84
N SER A 158 30.60 -27.23 -4.17
CA SER A 158 29.83 -26.14 -4.77
C SER A 158 29.80 -24.90 -3.86
N VAL A 159 29.43 -25.03 -2.59
CA VAL A 159 29.40 -23.91 -1.64
C VAL A 159 30.79 -23.30 -1.42
N LEU A 160 31.85 -24.12 -1.35
CA LEU A 160 33.22 -23.63 -1.23
C LEU A 160 33.66 -22.85 -2.48
N LEU A 161 33.39 -23.36 -3.68
CA LEU A 161 33.67 -22.69 -4.96
C LEU A 161 32.95 -21.34 -5.05
N VAL A 162 31.66 -21.32 -4.71
CA VAL A 162 30.85 -20.09 -4.63
C VAL A 162 31.48 -19.11 -3.65
N GLY A 163 31.87 -19.58 -2.46
CA GLY A 163 32.51 -18.76 -1.43
C GLY A 163 33.80 -18.08 -1.90
N VAL A 164 34.65 -18.80 -2.64
CA VAL A 164 35.87 -18.24 -3.24
C VAL A 164 35.53 -17.19 -4.31
N VAL A 165 34.64 -17.51 -5.25
CA VAL A 165 34.22 -16.57 -6.32
C VAL A 165 33.59 -15.30 -5.73
N MET A 166 32.76 -15.46 -4.70
CA MET A 166 32.14 -14.39 -3.93
C MET A 166 33.19 -13.49 -3.26
N LEU A 167 34.17 -14.06 -2.56
CA LEU A 167 35.25 -13.30 -1.92
C LEU A 167 36.06 -12.48 -2.95
N VAL A 168 36.39 -13.08 -4.10
CA VAL A 168 37.07 -12.37 -5.20
C VAL A 168 36.19 -11.21 -5.70
N TYR A 169 34.91 -11.44 -5.94
CA TYR A 169 34.00 -10.43 -6.50
C TYR A 169 33.82 -9.20 -5.60
N VAL A 170 33.59 -9.40 -4.30
CA VAL A 170 33.30 -8.30 -3.36
C VAL A 170 34.50 -7.38 -3.14
N LEU A 171 35.74 -7.88 -3.19
CA LEU A 171 36.95 -7.09 -2.97
C LEU A 171 37.15 -5.94 -3.98
N PHE A 172 36.45 -5.96 -5.12
CA PHE A 172 36.49 -4.93 -6.17
C PHE A 172 35.22 -4.06 -6.25
N GLY A 173 34.22 -4.26 -5.39
CA GLY A 173 32.90 -3.62 -5.49
C GLY A 173 32.71 -2.39 -4.60
N GLY A 174 32.52 -1.20 -5.21
CA GLY A 174 31.96 -0.01 -4.56
C GLY A 174 30.50 0.25 -4.95
N MET A 175 29.81 1.21 -4.32
CA MET A 175 28.37 1.41 -4.51
C MET A 175 27.96 1.72 -5.96
N ILE A 176 28.76 2.44 -6.75
CA ILE A 176 28.49 2.64 -8.19
C ILE A 176 28.44 1.29 -8.92
N ALA A 177 29.43 0.41 -8.66
CA ALA A 177 29.47 -0.92 -9.25
C ALA A 177 28.25 -1.74 -8.83
N THR A 178 27.92 -1.80 -7.53
CA THR A 178 26.74 -2.54 -7.07
C THR A 178 25.45 -2.00 -7.68
N THR A 179 25.31 -0.68 -7.84
CA THR A 179 24.13 -0.06 -8.48
C THR A 179 23.93 -0.59 -9.91
N TRP A 180 24.97 -0.55 -10.74
CA TRP A 180 24.90 -1.05 -12.11
C TRP A 180 24.67 -2.55 -12.19
N VAL A 181 25.26 -3.33 -11.29
CA VAL A 181 25.02 -4.77 -11.16
C VAL A 181 23.55 -5.05 -10.83
N GLN A 182 22.95 -4.32 -9.86
CA GLN A 182 21.53 -4.48 -9.54
C GLN A 182 20.62 -4.09 -10.72
N ILE A 183 20.95 -3.03 -11.48
CA ILE A 183 20.17 -2.64 -12.65
C ILE A 183 20.23 -3.71 -13.74
N VAL A 184 21.44 -4.16 -14.12
CA VAL A 184 21.64 -5.17 -15.17
C VAL A 184 20.96 -6.48 -14.80
N LYS A 185 21.14 -6.96 -13.56
CA LYS A 185 20.49 -8.19 -13.13
C LYS A 185 18.97 -8.03 -13.06
N ALA A 186 18.43 -6.88 -12.65
CA ALA A 186 16.99 -6.66 -12.55
C ALA A 186 16.35 -6.80 -13.94
N VAL A 187 16.95 -6.21 -14.97
CA VAL A 187 16.51 -6.35 -16.36
C VAL A 187 16.63 -7.80 -16.84
N LEU A 188 17.76 -8.47 -16.61
CA LEU A 188 17.97 -9.87 -17.00
C LEU A 188 17.01 -10.84 -16.28
N LEU A 189 16.74 -10.62 -14.99
CA LEU A 189 15.86 -11.45 -14.18
C LEU A 189 14.40 -11.23 -14.52
N LEU A 190 13.95 -9.99 -14.70
CA LEU A 190 12.61 -9.65 -15.19
C LEU A 190 12.37 -10.26 -16.58
N GLY A 191 13.28 -10.02 -17.53
CA GLY A 191 13.17 -10.53 -18.89
C GLY A 191 13.21 -12.05 -18.95
N GLY A 192 14.19 -12.68 -18.29
CA GLY A 192 14.37 -14.13 -18.28
C GLY A 192 13.23 -14.88 -17.58
N ALA A 193 12.76 -14.38 -16.44
CA ALA A 193 11.60 -14.95 -15.75
C ALA A 193 10.31 -14.78 -16.56
N THR A 194 10.12 -13.63 -17.23
CA THR A 194 8.94 -13.40 -18.09
C THR A 194 8.96 -14.33 -19.30
N LEU A 195 10.11 -14.49 -19.97
CA LEU A 195 10.26 -15.44 -21.08
C LEU A 195 9.99 -16.87 -20.62
N LEU A 196 10.53 -17.27 -19.45
CA LEU A 196 10.28 -18.59 -18.87
C LEU A 196 8.80 -18.82 -18.55
N ALA A 197 8.08 -17.79 -18.08
CA ALA A 197 6.64 -17.86 -17.82
C ALA A 197 5.82 -17.94 -19.12
N ILE A 198 6.19 -17.20 -20.16
CA ILE A 198 5.56 -17.29 -21.49
C ILE A 198 5.76 -18.69 -22.09
N LEU A 199 6.97 -19.24 -22.03
CA LEU A 199 7.26 -20.60 -22.51
C LEU A 199 6.51 -21.65 -21.69
N GLY A 200 6.46 -21.51 -20.36
CA GLY A 200 5.65 -22.37 -19.48
C GLY A 200 4.16 -22.31 -19.81
N LEU A 201 3.61 -21.12 -20.06
CA LEU A 201 2.21 -20.92 -20.45
C LEU A 201 1.91 -21.38 -21.89
N SER A 202 2.91 -21.56 -22.76
CA SER A 202 2.69 -22.05 -24.12
C SER A 202 2.13 -23.50 -24.14
N HIS A 203 2.44 -24.29 -23.11
CA HIS A 203 1.84 -25.62 -22.86
C HIS A 203 0.36 -25.58 -22.44
N PHE A 204 -0.19 -24.40 -22.12
CA PHE A 204 -1.55 -24.16 -21.63
C PHE A 204 -2.26 -23.08 -22.46
N HIS A 205 -1.99 -23.03 -23.76
CA HIS A 205 -2.60 -22.08 -24.71
C HIS A 205 -2.50 -20.60 -24.29
N TYR A 206 -1.42 -20.24 -23.58
CA TYR A 206 -1.21 -18.91 -22.98
C TYR A 206 -2.25 -18.50 -21.91
N SER A 207 -2.97 -19.46 -21.33
CA SER A 207 -4.01 -19.27 -20.31
C SER A 207 -3.51 -19.64 -18.90
N PRO A 208 -3.31 -18.66 -17.99
CA PRO A 208 -3.01 -18.95 -16.58
C PRO A 208 -4.13 -19.74 -15.89
N LEU A 209 -5.38 -19.53 -16.29
CA LEU A 209 -6.53 -20.23 -15.71
C LEU A 209 -6.50 -21.73 -16.03
N GLU A 210 -6.04 -22.10 -17.22
CA GLU A 210 -5.86 -23.50 -17.60
C GLU A 210 -4.71 -24.15 -16.84
N LEU A 211 -3.56 -23.46 -16.70
CA LEU A 211 -2.47 -23.90 -15.83
C LEU A 211 -2.95 -24.18 -14.39
N PHE A 212 -3.76 -23.29 -13.82
CA PHE A 212 -4.32 -23.49 -12.47
C PHE A 212 -5.33 -24.64 -12.42
N ARG A 213 -6.17 -24.81 -13.46
CA ARG A 213 -7.07 -25.96 -13.61
C ARG A 213 -6.30 -27.28 -13.61
N THR A 214 -5.27 -27.42 -14.46
CA THR A 214 -4.45 -28.64 -14.52
C THR A 214 -3.71 -28.90 -13.22
N ALA A 215 -3.22 -27.86 -12.54
CA ALA A 215 -2.62 -28.01 -11.20
C ALA A 215 -3.63 -28.49 -10.14
N SER A 216 -4.89 -28.04 -10.22
CA SER A 216 -5.99 -28.52 -9.38
C SER A 216 -6.40 -29.96 -9.70
N GLU A 217 -6.36 -30.36 -10.97
CA GLU A 217 -6.65 -31.73 -11.41
C GLU A 217 -5.55 -32.71 -10.94
N GLN A 218 -4.28 -32.32 -11.06
CA GLN A 218 -3.13 -33.16 -10.68
C GLN A 218 -2.90 -33.24 -9.16
N TYR A 219 -3.22 -32.19 -8.40
CA TYR A 219 -2.89 -32.09 -6.98
C TYR A 219 -4.07 -31.74 -6.05
N GLY A 220 -5.30 -31.81 -6.56
CA GLY A 220 -6.54 -31.50 -5.85
C GLY A 220 -6.81 -29.99 -5.70
N PRO A 221 -8.08 -29.58 -5.53
CA PRO A 221 -8.49 -28.16 -5.44
C PRO A 221 -7.85 -27.41 -4.28
N ALA A 222 -7.50 -28.11 -3.20
CA ALA A 222 -6.74 -27.56 -2.07
C ALA A 222 -5.33 -27.04 -2.43
N THR A 223 -4.84 -27.27 -3.66
CA THR A 223 -3.60 -26.65 -4.17
C THR A 223 -3.79 -25.18 -4.58
N LEU A 224 -5.02 -24.77 -4.90
CA LEU A 224 -5.38 -23.37 -5.21
C LEU A 224 -5.94 -22.60 -4.01
N ALA A 225 -6.29 -23.31 -2.93
CA ALA A 225 -6.76 -22.70 -1.68
C ALA A 225 -5.57 -22.33 -0.76
N PRO A 226 -5.68 -21.25 0.05
CA PRO A 226 -4.69 -20.94 1.09
C PRO A 226 -4.82 -21.88 2.31
N GLY A 227 -3.72 -22.12 3.03
CA GLY A 227 -3.72 -22.68 4.40
C GLY A 227 -2.91 -23.98 4.63
N LYS A 228 -2.22 -24.53 3.63
CA LYS A 228 -1.41 -25.76 3.70
C LYS A 228 -0.03 -25.55 4.32
N LEU A 229 0.68 -24.52 3.85
CA LEU A 229 2.00 -24.08 4.35
C LEU A 229 1.86 -23.33 5.69
N VAL A 230 0.64 -22.90 5.99
CA VAL A 230 0.28 -21.96 7.06
C VAL A 230 -0.86 -22.53 7.90
N SER A 231 -0.70 -23.78 8.34
CA SER A 231 -1.70 -24.51 9.14
C SER A 231 -1.93 -23.91 10.54
N ASN A 232 -1.01 -23.08 11.03
CA ASN A 232 -1.17 -22.29 12.24
C ASN A 232 -1.39 -20.79 11.88
N PRO A 233 -2.58 -20.22 12.14
CA PRO A 233 -2.86 -18.81 11.89
C PRO A 233 -1.91 -17.83 12.60
N LEU A 234 -1.34 -18.19 13.74
CA LEU A 234 -0.37 -17.33 14.45
C LEU A 234 0.98 -17.26 13.72
N ASP A 235 1.41 -18.35 13.09
CA ASP A 235 2.62 -18.36 12.25
C ASP A 235 2.38 -17.59 10.95
N ALA A 236 1.15 -17.60 10.42
CA ALA A 236 0.69 -16.73 9.31
C ALA A 236 0.94 -15.25 9.63
N VAL A 237 0.40 -14.79 10.76
CA VAL A 237 0.46 -13.40 11.18
C VAL A 237 1.90 -13.03 11.54
N SER A 238 2.62 -13.91 12.23
CA SER A 238 4.04 -13.72 12.54
C SER A 238 4.88 -13.53 11.27
N LEU A 239 4.76 -14.44 10.30
CA LEU A 239 5.44 -14.33 9.01
C LEU A 239 5.01 -13.07 8.25
N GLY A 240 3.71 -12.77 8.16
CA GLY A 240 3.19 -11.56 7.52
C GLY A 240 3.80 -10.28 8.11
N LEU A 241 3.81 -10.16 9.44
CA LEU A 241 4.45 -9.05 10.16
C LEU A 241 5.95 -8.96 9.86
N ALA A 242 6.68 -10.08 9.86
CA ALA A 242 8.10 -10.13 9.52
C ALA A 242 8.35 -9.58 8.11
N LEU A 243 7.61 -10.05 7.10
CA LEU A 243 7.78 -9.69 5.70
C LEU A 243 7.41 -8.21 5.45
N MET A 244 6.28 -7.75 6.01
CA MET A 244 5.81 -6.37 5.88
C MET A 244 6.76 -5.37 6.54
N PHE A 245 7.13 -5.60 7.80
CA PHE A 245 7.91 -4.65 8.59
C PHE A 245 9.42 -4.80 8.41
N GLY A 246 9.91 -5.99 8.05
CA GLY A 246 11.33 -6.27 7.86
C GLY A 246 11.97 -5.42 6.76
N THR A 247 11.22 -5.15 5.67
CA THR A 247 11.65 -4.28 4.55
C THR A 247 12.23 -2.94 5.03
N ALA A 248 11.58 -2.32 6.02
CA ALA A 248 11.97 -1.04 6.59
C ALA A 248 13.16 -1.11 7.57
N GLY A 249 13.58 -2.32 7.96
CA GLY A 249 14.76 -2.58 8.78
C GLY A 249 15.99 -3.09 8.01
N LEU A 250 15.89 -3.34 6.69
CA LEU A 250 16.98 -3.93 5.88
C LEU A 250 18.09 -2.90 5.54
N PRO A 251 19.30 -3.00 6.13
CA PRO A 251 20.30 -1.93 5.99
C PRO A 251 20.77 -1.70 4.55
N HIS A 252 20.87 -2.77 3.75
CA HIS A 252 21.26 -2.68 2.34
C HIS A 252 20.23 -1.94 1.48
N VAL A 253 18.93 -2.09 1.76
CA VAL A 253 17.85 -1.30 1.13
C VAL A 253 17.88 0.14 1.63
N LEU A 254 18.09 0.35 2.94
CA LEU A 254 18.14 1.69 3.53
C LEU A 254 19.28 2.56 2.96
N MET A 255 20.45 1.99 2.69
CA MET A 255 21.56 2.72 2.05
C MET A 255 21.24 3.24 0.65
N ARG A 256 20.34 2.59 -0.10
CA ARG A 256 19.91 3.04 -1.45
C ARG A 256 19.07 4.31 -1.44
N PHE A 257 18.66 4.82 -0.28
CA PHE A 257 18.07 6.15 -0.21
C PHE A 257 19.14 7.26 -0.26
N TYR A 258 20.41 6.98 0.03
CA TYR A 258 21.48 7.99 0.02
C TYR A 258 22.08 8.25 -1.39
N THR A 259 21.74 7.42 -2.39
CA THR A 259 22.28 7.47 -3.77
C THR A 259 21.62 8.50 -4.69
N VAL A 260 20.44 9.01 -4.31
CA VAL A 260 19.64 9.96 -5.10
C VAL A 260 19.77 11.38 -4.55
N LYS A 261 19.48 12.39 -5.38
CA LYS A 261 19.71 13.80 -5.00
C LYS A 261 18.84 14.30 -3.85
N ASP A 262 17.59 13.87 -3.78
CA ASP A 262 16.56 14.47 -2.91
C ASP A 262 15.45 13.48 -2.51
N ALA A 263 14.60 13.89 -1.56
CA ALA A 263 13.52 13.05 -1.02
C ALA A 263 12.36 12.78 -2.00
N ARG A 264 12.09 13.67 -2.96
CA ARG A 264 11.08 13.42 -4.00
C ARG A 264 11.58 12.34 -4.94
N THR A 265 12.83 12.43 -5.41
CA THR A 265 13.48 11.39 -6.21
C THR A 265 13.53 10.05 -5.46
N ALA A 266 13.83 10.06 -4.16
CA ALA A 266 13.78 8.86 -3.31
C ALA A 266 12.39 8.19 -3.31
N ARG A 267 11.31 8.96 -3.13
CA ARG A 267 9.93 8.43 -3.18
C ARG A 267 9.57 7.88 -4.56
N HIS A 268 9.94 8.56 -5.65
CA HIS A 268 9.74 8.03 -7.00
C HIS A 268 10.50 6.72 -7.23
N SER A 269 11.73 6.58 -6.72
CA SER A 269 12.49 5.33 -6.79
C SER A 269 11.74 4.16 -6.15
N VAL A 270 11.07 4.37 -5.01
CA VAL A 270 10.26 3.31 -4.38
C VAL A 270 9.04 2.95 -5.23
N VAL A 271 8.37 3.93 -5.83
CA VAL A 271 7.21 3.65 -6.71
C VAL A 271 7.63 2.80 -7.91
N TYR A 272 8.75 3.14 -8.57
CA TYR A 272 9.30 2.32 -9.66
C TYR A 272 9.70 0.92 -9.16
N ALA A 273 10.40 0.82 -8.03
CA ALA A 273 10.80 -0.46 -7.45
C ALA A 273 9.59 -1.35 -7.16
N THR A 274 8.55 -0.79 -6.52
CA THR A 274 7.30 -1.49 -6.19
C THR A 274 6.62 -2.04 -7.43
N GLY A 275 6.59 -1.28 -8.54
CA GLY A 275 6.05 -1.73 -9.81
C GLY A 275 6.81 -2.93 -10.40
N PHE A 276 8.15 -2.84 -10.47
CA PHE A 276 8.98 -3.94 -10.97
C PHE A 276 8.89 -5.20 -10.10
N ILE A 277 8.93 -5.04 -8.77
CA ILE A 277 8.83 -6.15 -7.81
C ILE A 277 7.44 -6.80 -7.85
N GLY A 278 6.37 -6.00 -7.92
CA GLY A 278 5.00 -6.51 -8.03
C GLY A 278 4.78 -7.32 -9.30
N PHE A 279 5.23 -6.80 -10.45
CA PHE A 279 5.21 -7.55 -11.71
C PHE A 279 6.04 -8.84 -11.63
N PHE A 280 7.26 -8.77 -11.08
CA PHE A 280 8.11 -9.95 -10.91
C PHE A 280 7.44 -11.03 -10.06
N TYR A 281 6.76 -10.66 -8.98
CA TYR A 281 6.07 -11.64 -8.14
C TYR A 281 4.89 -12.31 -8.83
N LEU A 282 4.13 -11.59 -9.67
CA LEU A 282 3.11 -12.21 -10.53
C LEU A 282 3.73 -13.24 -11.47
N VAL A 283 4.88 -12.92 -12.08
CA VAL A 283 5.63 -13.86 -12.93
C VAL A 283 6.10 -15.08 -12.12
N THR A 284 6.69 -14.91 -10.94
CA THR A 284 7.15 -16.06 -10.11
C THR A 284 6.04 -17.00 -9.68
N PHE A 285 4.80 -16.51 -9.54
CA PHE A 285 3.64 -17.32 -9.23
C PHE A 285 3.28 -18.25 -10.41
N ILE A 286 3.27 -17.72 -11.63
CA ILE A 286 3.12 -18.52 -12.86
C ILE A 286 4.25 -19.54 -12.98
N LEU A 287 5.51 -19.14 -12.72
CA LEU A 287 6.67 -20.03 -12.77
C LEU A 287 6.55 -21.22 -11.81
N GLY A 288 6.11 -20.98 -10.58
CA GLY A 288 5.94 -22.05 -9.60
C GLY A 288 4.86 -23.05 -10.00
N PHE A 289 3.70 -22.57 -10.47
CA PHE A 289 2.64 -23.45 -10.96
C PHE A 289 3.06 -24.21 -12.22
N ALA A 290 3.67 -23.56 -13.20
CA ALA A 290 4.17 -24.20 -14.41
C ALA A 290 5.22 -25.27 -14.08
N ALA A 291 6.15 -25.00 -13.15
CA ALA A 291 7.09 -26.00 -12.66
C ALA A 291 6.38 -27.16 -11.96
N SER A 292 5.36 -26.90 -11.13
CA SER A 292 4.61 -27.96 -10.44
C SER A 292 3.92 -28.94 -11.39
N VAL A 293 3.42 -28.46 -12.54
CA VAL A 293 2.70 -29.30 -13.52
C VAL A 293 3.65 -29.94 -14.53
N ILE A 294 4.54 -29.15 -15.15
CA ILE A 294 5.42 -29.63 -16.24
C ILE A 294 6.56 -30.50 -15.71
N VAL A 295 7.18 -30.12 -14.58
CA VAL A 295 8.31 -30.88 -13.98
C VAL A 295 7.82 -31.90 -12.96
N GLY A 296 6.77 -31.56 -12.20
CA GLY A 296 6.21 -32.41 -11.16
C GLY A 296 6.84 -32.17 -9.78
N ARG A 297 6.01 -32.10 -8.73
CA ARG A 297 6.43 -31.85 -7.34
C ARG A 297 7.50 -32.84 -6.85
N GLY A 298 7.32 -34.14 -7.16
CA GLY A 298 8.26 -35.19 -6.74
C GLY A 298 9.64 -35.08 -7.40
N ALA A 299 9.70 -34.71 -8.68
CA ALA A 299 10.98 -34.53 -9.37
C ALA A 299 11.72 -33.30 -8.84
N ILE A 300 11.00 -32.20 -8.56
CA ILE A 300 11.58 -31.00 -7.94
C ILE A 300 12.16 -31.33 -6.55
N THR A 301 11.41 -32.00 -5.68
CA THR A 301 11.86 -32.30 -4.30
C THR A 301 12.93 -33.40 -4.24
N ALA A 302 13.03 -34.27 -5.25
CA ALA A 302 14.11 -35.23 -5.38
C ALA A 302 15.46 -34.57 -5.73
N VAL A 303 15.46 -33.50 -6.52
CA VAL A 303 16.67 -32.71 -6.83
C VAL A 303 17.04 -31.77 -5.68
N ASP A 304 16.04 -31.08 -5.11
CA ASP A 304 16.23 -30.21 -3.95
C ASP A 304 14.99 -30.21 -3.06
N LYS A 305 15.15 -30.69 -1.82
CA LYS A 305 14.07 -30.73 -0.81
C LYS A 305 13.46 -29.35 -0.53
N GLY A 306 14.25 -28.28 -0.66
CA GLY A 306 13.78 -26.90 -0.51
C GLY A 306 13.00 -26.37 -1.72
N GLY A 307 12.94 -27.13 -2.82
CA GLY A 307 12.25 -26.78 -4.07
C GLY A 307 12.91 -25.65 -4.87
N ASN A 308 14.06 -25.13 -4.45
CA ASN A 308 14.67 -23.92 -5.03
C ASN A 308 15.05 -24.10 -6.50
N MET A 309 15.30 -25.34 -6.94
CA MET A 309 15.62 -25.66 -8.33
C MET A 309 14.40 -25.74 -9.27
N ALA A 310 13.18 -25.44 -8.80
CA ALA A 310 11.96 -25.47 -9.61
C ALA A 310 12.04 -24.63 -10.90
N ALA A 311 12.52 -23.39 -10.82
CA ALA A 311 12.63 -22.51 -12.00
C ALA A 311 13.74 -22.95 -12.99
N PRO A 312 14.98 -23.32 -12.56
CA PRO A 312 15.96 -23.97 -13.43
C PRO A 312 15.46 -25.27 -14.09
N LEU A 313 14.75 -26.13 -13.35
CA LEU A 313 14.20 -27.37 -13.90
C LEU A 313 13.10 -27.10 -14.93
N LEU A 314 12.23 -26.10 -14.69
CA LEU A 314 11.27 -25.64 -15.68
C LEU A 314 11.97 -25.10 -16.94
N ALA A 315 13.05 -24.33 -16.78
CA ALA A 315 13.82 -23.79 -17.91
C ALA A 315 14.42 -24.90 -18.78
N PHE A 316 14.92 -25.97 -18.17
CA PHE A 316 15.32 -27.17 -18.89
C PHE A 316 14.14 -27.85 -19.61
N ALA A 317 12.98 -27.97 -18.95
CA ALA A 317 11.81 -28.62 -19.52
C ALA A 317 11.20 -27.88 -20.73
N VAL A 318 11.18 -26.55 -20.74
CA VAL A 318 10.53 -25.74 -21.81
C VAL A 318 11.51 -25.12 -22.83
N GLY A 319 12.80 -25.06 -22.51
CA GLY A 319 13.82 -24.42 -23.37
C GLY A 319 15.15 -25.18 -23.47
N GLY A 320 15.22 -26.40 -22.92
CA GLY A 320 16.39 -27.27 -23.02
C GLY A 320 17.64 -26.75 -22.30
N GLU A 321 18.77 -27.35 -22.64
CA GLU A 321 20.07 -27.05 -22.04
C GLU A 321 20.52 -25.58 -22.17
N PRO A 322 20.35 -24.88 -23.33
CA PRO A 322 20.75 -23.48 -23.47
C PRO A 322 19.98 -22.56 -22.52
N PHE A 323 18.67 -22.81 -22.37
CA PHE A 323 17.83 -21.98 -21.52
C PHE A 323 18.02 -22.28 -20.03
N LEU A 324 18.29 -23.55 -19.67
CA LEU A 324 18.81 -23.90 -18.35
C LEU A 324 20.11 -23.14 -18.04
N GLY A 325 21.06 -23.09 -18.97
CA GLY A 325 22.32 -22.36 -18.83
C GLY A 325 22.12 -20.86 -18.62
N PHE A 326 21.24 -20.23 -19.42
CA PHE A 326 20.87 -18.82 -19.27
C PHE A 326 20.18 -18.52 -17.93
N ILE A 327 19.12 -19.25 -17.57
CA ILE A 327 18.39 -19.03 -16.31
C ILE A 327 19.29 -19.29 -15.10
N SER A 328 20.19 -20.28 -15.18
CA SER A 328 21.21 -20.52 -14.16
C SER A 328 22.22 -19.38 -14.06
N ALA A 329 22.66 -18.80 -15.17
CA ALA A 329 23.54 -17.62 -15.14
C ALA A 329 22.84 -16.41 -14.53
N VAL A 330 21.59 -16.15 -14.89
CA VAL A 330 20.81 -15.05 -14.32
C VAL A 330 20.58 -15.24 -12.81
N ALA A 331 20.26 -16.46 -12.37
CA ALA A 331 20.14 -16.78 -10.94
C ALA A 331 21.48 -16.65 -10.19
N PHE A 332 22.59 -17.11 -10.77
CA PHE A 332 23.93 -17.01 -10.17
C PHE A 332 24.43 -15.57 -10.10
N ALA A 333 24.28 -14.79 -11.18
CA ALA A 333 24.54 -13.35 -11.18
C ALA A 333 23.66 -12.63 -10.15
N THR A 334 22.40 -13.06 -9.98
CA THR A 334 21.50 -12.53 -8.95
C THR A 334 22.06 -12.75 -7.54
N ILE A 335 22.58 -13.95 -7.26
CA ILE A 335 23.20 -14.30 -5.99
C ILE A 335 24.44 -13.44 -5.72
N LEU A 336 25.42 -13.42 -6.64
CA LEU A 336 26.64 -12.62 -6.49
C LEU A 336 26.33 -11.14 -6.25
N ALA A 337 25.33 -10.60 -6.94
CA ALA A 337 24.90 -9.22 -6.82
C ALA A 337 24.21 -8.90 -5.48
N VAL A 338 23.35 -9.79 -4.97
CA VAL A 338 22.74 -9.62 -3.64
C VAL A 338 23.82 -9.68 -2.58
N VAL A 339 24.74 -10.65 -2.68
CA VAL A 339 25.86 -10.77 -1.75
C VAL A 339 26.72 -9.50 -1.75
N ALA A 340 27.07 -8.96 -2.92
CA ALA A 340 27.84 -7.71 -3.01
C ALA A 340 27.14 -6.51 -2.33
N GLY A 341 25.81 -6.40 -2.43
CA GLY A 341 25.03 -5.39 -1.72
C GLY A 341 25.03 -5.59 -0.19
N LEU A 342 24.85 -6.84 0.26
CA LEU A 342 24.87 -7.21 1.68
C LEU A 342 26.25 -7.00 2.31
N THR A 343 27.32 -7.43 1.65
CA THR A 343 28.69 -7.28 2.15
C THR A 343 29.14 -5.83 2.16
N LEU A 344 28.72 -4.99 1.19
CA LEU A 344 28.94 -3.54 1.26
C LEU A 344 28.27 -2.94 2.51
N SER A 345 27.06 -3.40 2.84
CA SER A 345 26.35 -2.96 4.05
C SER A 345 27.01 -3.43 5.34
N GLY A 346 27.45 -4.69 5.42
CA GLY A 346 28.17 -5.22 6.58
C GLY A 346 29.56 -4.60 6.74
N ALA A 347 30.26 -4.34 5.64
CA ALA A 347 31.53 -3.62 5.63
C ALA A 347 31.37 -2.16 6.06
N ALA A 348 30.29 -1.47 5.68
CA ALA A 348 29.95 -0.14 6.20
C ALA A 348 29.70 -0.19 7.72
N ALA A 349 28.92 -1.14 8.23
CA ALA A 349 28.70 -1.30 9.67
C ALA A 349 30.00 -1.55 10.46
N LEU A 350 30.92 -2.37 9.92
CA LEU A 350 32.20 -2.66 10.58
C LEU A 350 33.24 -1.53 10.45
N SER A 351 33.35 -0.88 9.29
CA SER A 351 34.35 0.16 9.06
C SER A 351 33.90 1.57 9.47
N HIS A 352 32.65 1.93 9.20
CA HIS A 352 32.11 3.27 9.48
C HIS A 352 31.46 3.34 10.87
N ASP A 353 30.54 2.42 11.19
CA ASP A 353 29.81 2.49 12.46
C ASP A 353 30.65 2.02 13.66
N LEU A 354 31.34 0.88 13.54
CA LEU A 354 32.21 0.36 14.60
C LEU A 354 33.62 0.96 14.56
N TYR A 355 34.42 0.73 13.53
CA TYR A 355 35.83 1.14 13.56
C TYR A 355 36.00 2.66 13.64
N ALA A 356 35.50 3.42 12.66
CA ALA A 356 35.59 4.89 12.70
C ALA A 356 34.64 5.53 13.74
N GLY A 357 33.48 4.93 14.02
CA GLY A 357 32.48 5.50 14.94
C GLY A 357 32.74 5.25 16.43
N VAL A 358 33.43 4.16 16.78
CA VAL A 358 33.64 3.69 18.16
C VAL A 358 35.11 3.56 18.51
N PHE A 359 35.90 2.82 17.71
CA PHE A 359 37.26 2.41 18.10
C PHE A 359 38.36 3.43 17.77
N HIS A 360 38.40 3.95 16.54
CA HIS A 360 39.43 4.88 16.06
C HIS A 360 38.82 6.04 15.28
N LYS A 361 38.46 7.12 15.99
CA LYS A 361 37.69 8.26 15.45
C LYS A 361 38.43 9.06 14.37
N GLU A 362 39.77 9.08 14.41
CA GLU A 362 40.62 9.79 13.46
C GLU A 362 41.20 8.86 12.37
N ALA A 363 40.66 7.65 12.24
CA ALA A 363 41.07 6.70 11.20
C ALA A 363 41.09 7.35 9.81
N ASN A 364 42.23 7.25 9.14
CA ASN A 364 42.38 7.70 7.76
C ASN A 364 41.58 6.80 6.80
N GLU A 365 41.38 7.26 5.56
CA GLU A 365 40.60 6.53 4.57
C GLU A 365 41.21 5.17 4.20
N PHE A 366 42.54 5.03 4.28
CA PHE A 366 43.24 3.78 3.99
C PHE A 366 42.97 2.70 5.06
N GLU A 367 42.95 3.08 6.33
CA GLU A 367 42.55 2.21 7.45
C GLU A 367 41.09 1.76 7.33
N LYS A 368 40.15 2.69 7.07
CA LYS A 368 38.73 2.36 6.87
C LYS A 368 38.57 1.33 5.75
N MET A 369 39.25 1.53 4.62
CA MET A 369 39.24 0.59 3.50
C MET A 369 39.88 -0.77 3.82
N ARG A 370 40.94 -0.80 4.64
CA ARG A 370 41.54 -2.05 5.13
C ARG A 370 40.57 -2.83 6.02
N VAL A 371 39.91 -2.15 6.97
CA VAL A 371 38.91 -2.79 7.85
C VAL A 371 37.69 -3.25 7.07
N ALA A 372 37.21 -2.48 6.09
CA ALA A 372 36.10 -2.87 5.22
C ALA A 372 36.39 -4.16 4.40
N ARG A 373 37.64 -4.33 3.94
CA ARG A 373 38.08 -5.55 3.26
C ARG A 373 38.17 -6.75 4.21
N MET A 374 38.72 -6.57 5.41
CA MET A 374 38.77 -7.63 6.43
C MET A 374 37.36 -8.06 6.87
N ALA A 375 36.45 -7.11 7.07
CA ALA A 375 35.04 -7.34 7.37
C ALA A 375 34.35 -8.20 6.30
N THR A 376 34.57 -7.87 5.02
CA THR A 376 34.10 -8.68 3.88
C THR A 376 34.55 -10.14 3.96
N VAL A 377 35.83 -10.39 4.29
CA VAL A 377 36.36 -11.76 4.39
C VAL A 377 35.70 -12.53 5.53
N VAL A 378 35.56 -11.92 6.72
CA VAL A 378 34.92 -12.54 7.88
C VAL A 378 33.45 -12.89 7.57
N LEU A 379 32.70 -11.96 6.98
CA LEU A 379 31.31 -12.18 6.55
C LEU A 379 31.20 -13.29 5.50
N GLY A 380 32.13 -13.34 4.54
CA GLY A 380 32.16 -14.38 3.52
C GLY A 380 32.46 -15.78 4.06
N VAL A 381 33.42 -15.92 4.96
CA VAL A 381 33.70 -17.20 5.65
C VAL A 381 32.50 -17.63 6.49
N SER A 382 31.87 -16.69 7.20
CA SER A 382 30.66 -16.94 8.01
C SER A 382 29.50 -17.43 7.14
N ALA A 383 29.29 -16.81 5.96
CA ALA A 383 28.27 -17.21 5.00
C ALA A 383 28.49 -18.65 4.49
N VAL A 384 29.72 -19.01 4.15
CA VAL A 384 30.09 -20.37 3.70
C VAL A 384 29.78 -21.40 4.79
N LEU A 385 30.18 -21.14 6.03
CA LEU A 385 29.92 -22.05 7.15
C LEU A 385 28.42 -22.23 7.42
N LEU A 386 27.66 -21.13 7.47
CA LEU A 386 26.21 -21.19 7.68
C LEU A 386 25.46 -21.83 6.51
N GLY A 387 25.90 -21.61 5.27
CA GLY A 387 25.32 -22.23 4.07
C GLY A 387 25.48 -23.76 4.04
N LEU A 388 26.52 -24.30 4.68
CA LEU A 388 26.68 -25.74 4.88
C LEU A 388 25.73 -26.30 5.96
N VAL A 389 25.45 -25.53 7.02
CA VAL A 389 24.56 -25.94 8.13
C VAL A 389 23.09 -25.94 7.72
N PHE A 390 22.65 -24.96 6.92
CA PHE A 390 21.26 -24.78 6.51
C PHE A 390 20.92 -25.46 5.16
N GLU A 391 21.65 -26.52 4.79
CA GLU A 391 21.41 -27.25 3.54
C GLU A 391 19.97 -27.81 3.45
N GLY A 392 19.35 -27.67 2.26
CA GLY A 392 18.04 -28.25 1.96
C GLY A 392 16.84 -27.42 2.43
N GLN A 393 17.07 -26.28 3.09
CA GLN A 393 16.03 -25.31 3.41
C GLN A 393 15.63 -24.47 2.18
N ASN A 394 14.39 -24.00 2.15
CA ASN A 394 13.94 -23.08 1.10
C ASN A 394 14.53 -21.67 1.32
N VAL A 395 15.05 -21.08 0.24
CA VAL A 395 15.77 -19.81 0.25
C VAL A 395 14.87 -18.62 0.57
N ALA A 396 13.57 -18.66 0.20
CA ALA A 396 12.61 -17.63 0.61
C ALA A 396 12.27 -17.71 2.09
N PHE A 397 12.10 -18.92 2.62
CA PHE A 397 11.89 -19.13 4.05
C PHE A 397 13.05 -18.58 4.89
N MET A 398 14.31 -18.89 4.52
CA MET A 398 15.50 -18.37 5.21
C MET A 398 15.59 -16.83 5.18
N VAL A 399 15.25 -16.19 4.05
CA VAL A 399 15.18 -14.71 4.00
C VAL A 399 14.05 -14.18 4.89
N GLY A 400 12.92 -14.89 5.01
CA GLY A 400 11.86 -14.55 5.97
C GLY A 400 12.34 -14.44 7.43
N LEU A 401 13.33 -15.25 7.83
CA LEU A 401 13.97 -15.14 9.15
C LEU A 401 14.84 -13.88 9.26
N ALA A 402 15.61 -13.54 8.21
CA ALA A 402 16.40 -12.31 8.17
C ALA A 402 15.51 -11.05 8.27
N PHE A 403 14.34 -11.09 7.64
CA PHE A 403 13.29 -10.07 7.77
C PHE A 403 12.73 -9.98 9.18
N ALA A 404 12.47 -11.12 9.85
CA ALA A 404 11.99 -11.14 11.24
C ALA A 404 13.00 -10.48 12.19
N VAL A 405 14.30 -10.76 12.03
CA VAL A 405 15.37 -10.08 12.78
C VAL A 405 15.35 -8.57 12.49
N ALA A 406 15.36 -8.16 11.22
CA ALA A 406 15.36 -6.75 10.82
C ALA A 406 14.14 -5.96 11.35
N ALA A 407 12.96 -6.58 11.32
CA ALA A 407 11.72 -6.02 11.86
C ALA A 407 11.74 -5.89 13.40
N SER A 408 12.51 -6.75 14.08
CA SER A 408 12.55 -6.79 15.55
C SER A 408 13.64 -5.90 16.14
N SER A 409 14.80 -5.78 15.49
CA SER A 409 15.94 -5.00 16.00
C SER A 409 16.04 -3.61 15.37
N ASN A 410 16.01 -3.51 14.04
CA ASN A 410 16.35 -2.29 13.32
C ASN A 410 15.15 -1.35 13.16
N LEU A 411 13.95 -1.90 12.87
CA LEU A 411 12.76 -1.09 12.69
C LEU A 411 12.33 -0.33 13.98
N PRO A 412 12.28 -0.95 15.18
CA PRO A 412 11.76 -0.26 16.35
C PRO A 412 12.67 0.89 16.79
N VAL A 413 13.99 0.68 16.80
CA VAL A 413 14.95 1.76 17.08
C VAL A 413 14.85 2.88 16.04
N LEU A 414 14.69 2.55 14.76
CA LEU A 414 14.58 3.54 13.68
C LEU A 414 13.31 4.39 13.87
N LEU A 415 12.14 3.76 14.00
CA LEU A 415 10.87 4.48 14.19
C LEU A 415 10.83 5.28 15.49
N LEU A 416 11.25 4.72 16.62
CA LEU A 416 11.29 5.44 17.90
C LEU A 416 12.28 6.62 17.86
N SER A 417 13.44 6.43 17.21
CA SER A 417 14.41 7.52 16.99
C SER A 417 13.87 8.66 16.13
N MET A 418 12.91 8.39 15.24
CA MET A 418 12.32 9.39 14.37
C MET A 418 11.06 10.05 14.94
N LEU A 419 10.19 9.28 15.61
CA LEU A 419 8.84 9.72 15.97
C LEU A 419 8.69 10.16 17.43
N TRP A 420 9.49 9.61 18.35
CA TRP A 420 9.24 9.78 19.79
C TRP A 420 10.19 10.78 20.47
N ARG A 421 9.67 11.94 20.90
CA ARG A 421 10.46 13.01 21.52
C ARG A 421 11.31 12.55 22.72
N ARG A 422 10.79 11.67 23.58
CA ARG A 422 11.45 11.20 24.82
C ARG A 422 12.42 10.02 24.62
N PHE A 423 12.60 9.53 23.39
CA PHE A 423 13.53 8.43 23.13
C PHE A 423 14.98 8.82 23.46
N SER A 424 15.68 7.94 24.18
CA SER A 424 17.04 8.20 24.69
C SER A 424 18.07 7.20 24.15
N THR A 425 19.35 7.46 24.44
CA THR A 425 20.45 6.53 24.13
C THR A 425 20.23 5.15 24.78
N GLY A 426 19.77 5.11 26.03
CA GLY A 426 19.48 3.85 26.74
C GLY A 426 18.37 3.05 26.06
N GLY A 427 17.30 3.74 25.66
CA GLY A 427 16.21 3.16 24.85
C GLY A 427 16.69 2.62 23.51
N ALA A 428 17.58 3.32 22.81
CA ALA A 428 18.09 2.85 21.53
C ALA A 428 18.89 1.54 21.64
N VAL A 429 19.77 1.42 22.65
CA VAL A 429 20.52 0.18 22.89
C VAL A 429 19.56 -0.93 23.32
N ALA A 430 18.68 -0.67 24.29
CA ALA A 430 17.73 -1.66 24.78
C ALA A 430 16.80 -2.18 23.68
N SER A 431 16.29 -1.30 22.80
CA SER A 431 15.45 -1.68 21.66
C SER A 431 16.13 -2.70 20.75
N VAL A 432 17.37 -2.40 20.33
CA VAL A 432 18.12 -3.28 19.42
C VAL A 432 18.52 -4.58 20.09
N VAL A 433 19.05 -4.52 21.32
CA VAL A 433 19.50 -5.72 22.06
C VAL A 433 18.33 -6.64 22.37
N THR A 434 17.22 -6.11 22.90
CA THR A 434 16.01 -6.91 23.16
C THR A 434 15.44 -7.49 21.86
N GLY A 435 15.37 -6.71 20.79
CA GLY A 435 14.91 -7.18 19.48
C GLY A 435 15.78 -8.29 18.89
N LEU A 436 17.11 -8.18 19.01
CA LEU A 436 18.06 -9.21 18.56
C LEU A 436 17.99 -10.47 19.40
N VAL A 437 18.09 -10.37 20.73
CA VAL A 437 18.06 -11.53 21.62
C VAL A 437 16.72 -12.26 21.50
N ALA A 438 15.60 -11.54 21.43
CA ALA A 438 14.29 -12.15 21.20
C ALA A 438 14.19 -12.82 19.83
N SER A 439 14.53 -12.14 18.73
CA SER A 439 14.39 -12.74 17.39
C SER A 439 15.34 -13.93 17.17
N VAL A 440 16.63 -13.78 17.46
CA VAL A 440 17.62 -14.86 17.27
C VAL A 440 17.39 -16.00 18.26
N GLY A 441 17.08 -15.70 19.52
CA GLY A 441 16.78 -16.71 20.54
C GLY A 441 15.53 -17.53 20.17
N LEU A 442 14.43 -16.87 19.80
CA LEU A 442 13.21 -17.57 19.38
C LEU A 442 13.38 -18.34 18.07
N ILE A 443 14.24 -17.88 17.13
CA ILE A 443 14.61 -18.68 15.94
C ILE A 443 15.41 -19.93 16.34
N ALA A 444 16.37 -19.82 17.25
CA ALA A 444 17.14 -20.98 17.74
C ALA A 444 16.26 -22.00 18.48
N LEU A 445 15.19 -21.54 19.14
CA LEU A 445 14.21 -22.36 19.85
C LEU A 445 13.02 -22.82 18.98
N SER A 446 12.96 -22.40 17.71
CA SER A 446 11.83 -22.71 16.81
C SER A 446 11.95 -24.11 16.19
N PRO A 447 10.86 -24.64 15.58
CA PRO A 447 10.91 -25.92 14.87
C PRO A 447 11.95 -25.93 13.75
N THR A 448 12.23 -24.77 13.14
CA THR A 448 13.24 -24.63 12.08
C THR A 448 14.63 -25.06 12.54
N VAL A 449 15.05 -24.66 13.75
CA VAL A 449 16.40 -24.96 14.21
C VAL A 449 16.40 -26.25 15.03
N MET A 450 15.49 -26.40 15.99
CA MET A 450 15.47 -27.59 16.86
C MET A 450 15.09 -28.86 16.10
N VAL A 451 14.03 -28.83 15.28
CA VAL A 451 13.49 -30.03 14.61
C VAL A 451 14.09 -30.19 13.20
N ASP A 452 13.98 -29.15 12.35
CA ASP A 452 14.37 -29.28 10.94
C ASP A 452 15.90 -29.33 10.73
N ILE A 453 16.71 -28.75 11.62
CA ILE A 453 18.19 -28.74 11.53
C ILE A 453 18.84 -29.66 12.56
N LEU A 454 18.58 -29.46 13.85
CA LEU A 454 19.21 -30.23 14.95
C LEU A 454 18.58 -31.62 15.19
N LYS A 455 17.46 -31.94 14.53
CA LYS A 455 16.77 -33.25 14.59
C LYS A 455 16.28 -33.65 15.99
N MET A 456 15.89 -32.67 16.80
CA MET A 456 15.22 -32.89 18.09
C MET A 456 13.72 -33.19 17.89
N ASP A 457 13.11 -33.91 18.83
CA ASP A 457 11.72 -34.37 18.72
C ASP A 457 10.67 -33.24 18.82
N HIS A 458 10.99 -32.18 19.57
CA HIS A 458 10.08 -31.05 19.81
C HIS A 458 10.84 -29.72 19.94
N ALA A 459 10.16 -28.63 19.60
CA ALA A 459 10.66 -27.27 19.74
C ALA A 459 10.15 -26.62 21.03
N LEU A 460 10.98 -25.79 21.67
CA LEU A 460 10.60 -25.04 22.87
C LEU A 460 9.73 -23.81 22.53
N PHE A 461 9.82 -23.30 21.31
CA PHE A 461 8.94 -22.24 20.79
C PHE A 461 8.10 -22.78 19.63
N PRO A 462 6.76 -22.60 19.63
CA PRO A 462 5.88 -23.30 18.67
C PRO A 462 5.76 -22.63 17.29
N LEU A 463 6.18 -21.37 17.12
CA LEU A 463 6.10 -20.67 15.83
C LEU A 463 7.41 -20.81 15.06
N LYS A 464 7.36 -20.95 13.73
CA LYS A 464 8.57 -20.97 12.88
C LYS A 464 9.13 -19.56 12.70
N ASN A 465 8.26 -18.55 12.65
CA ASN A 465 8.67 -17.15 12.62
C ASN A 465 8.47 -16.48 14.01
N PRO A 466 9.47 -15.76 14.56
CA PRO A 466 9.35 -15.15 15.90
C PRO A 466 8.65 -13.78 15.92
N ALA A 467 8.42 -13.14 14.77
CA ALA A 467 8.14 -11.72 14.66
C ALA A 467 6.91 -11.23 15.44
N LEU A 468 5.86 -12.05 15.58
CA LEU A 468 4.69 -11.74 16.40
C LEU A 468 5.06 -11.43 17.87
N VAL A 469 6.14 -12.02 18.38
CA VAL A 469 6.65 -11.82 19.74
C VAL A 469 7.87 -10.89 19.75
N SER A 470 8.82 -11.08 18.84
CA SER A 470 10.08 -10.33 18.85
C SER A 470 9.96 -8.87 18.39
N ILE A 471 8.99 -8.53 17.52
CA ILE A 471 8.76 -7.12 17.13
C ILE A 471 8.22 -6.31 18.32
N PRO A 472 7.13 -6.72 19.02
CA PRO A 472 6.68 -6.02 20.24
C PRO A 472 7.78 -5.89 21.29
N LEU A 473 8.58 -6.94 21.52
CA LEU A 473 9.70 -6.89 22.48
C LEU A 473 10.77 -5.85 22.10
N GLY A 474 11.09 -5.69 20.81
CA GLY A 474 11.99 -4.63 20.33
C GLY A 474 11.45 -3.21 20.59
N PHE A 475 10.15 -2.99 20.42
CA PHE A 475 9.50 -1.73 20.81
C PHE A 475 9.48 -1.53 22.33
N LEU A 476 9.09 -2.55 23.10
CA LEU A 476 9.02 -2.51 24.56
C LEU A 476 10.38 -2.22 25.19
N GLY A 477 11.46 -2.88 24.72
CA GLY A 477 12.83 -2.57 25.14
C GLY A 477 13.20 -1.11 24.90
N GLY A 478 12.78 -0.55 23.76
CA GLY A 478 12.96 0.87 23.43
C GLY A 478 12.19 1.83 24.34
N VAL A 479 10.95 1.48 24.68
CA VAL A 479 10.11 2.26 25.60
C VAL A 479 10.66 2.21 27.02
N VAL A 480 10.87 1.00 27.57
CA VAL A 480 11.37 0.80 28.93
C VAL A 480 12.76 1.40 29.10
N GLY A 481 13.70 1.15 28.18
CA GLY A 481 15.04 1.74 28.23
C GLY A 481 15.06 3.27 28.13
N SER A 482 14.08 3.89 27.46
CA SER A 482 13.96 5.36 27.42
C SER A 482 13.39 5.94 28.71
N LEU A 483 12.47 5.21 29.37
CA LEU A 483 11.89 5.62 30.65
C LEU A 483 12.88 5.44 31.81
N LEU A 484 13.68 4.37 31.79
CA LEU A 484 14.73 4.09 32.78
C LEU A 484 16.00 4.94 32.59
N SER A 485 16.19 5.57 31.42
CA SER A 485 17.33 6.44 31.16
C SER A 485 16.92 7.69 30.37
N PRO A 486 16.25 8.67 31.00
CA PRO A 486 15.89 9.92 30.37
C PRO A 486 17.12 10.70 29.86
N GLU A 487 16.98 11.42 28.74
CA GLU A 487 18.06 12.21 28.16
C GLU A 487 17.53 13.52 27.57
N ASP A 488 17.44 14.56 28.39
CA ASP A 488 16.83 15.85 28.01
C ASP A 488 17.54 16.54 26.83
N GLY A 489 18.87 16.37 26.73
CA GLY A 489 19.65 16.84 25.59
C GLY A 489 19.25 16.20 24.25
N ALA A 490 18.76 14.95 24.26
CA ALA A 490 18.20 14.29 23.07
C ALA A 490 16.78 14.78 22.76
N ALA A 491 15.98 15.06 23.80
CA ALA A 491 14.64 15.61 23.67
C ALA A 491 14.64 17.05 23.12
N ALA A 492 15.61 17.88 23.52
CA ALA A 492 15.79 19.24 22.99
C ALA A 492 16.12 19.23 21.49
N LYS A 493 17.05 18.35 21.07
CA LYS A 493 17.46 18.18 19.66
C LYS A 493 16.34 17.67 18.75
N PHE A 494 15.29 17.04 19.30
CA PHE A 494 14.18 16.47 18.52
C PHE A 494 13.50 17.51 17.60
N SER A 495 13.36 18.77 18.04
CA SER A 495 12.72 19.81 17.23
C SER A 495 13.54 20.16 15.97
N ALA A 496 14.87 20.21 16.09
CA ALA A 496 15.77 20.46 14.97
C ALA A 496 15.83 19.27 14.00
N VAL A 497 15.88 18.04 14.53
CA VAL A 497 15.80 16.82 13.73
C VAL A 497 14.48 16.74 12.96
N LYS A 498 13.34 17.00 13.62
CA LYS A 498 12.01 17.02 12.96
C LYS A 498 11.91 18.08 11.86
N ARG A 499 12.47 19.28 12.07
CA ARG A 499 12.57 20.30 11.00
C ARG A 499 13.42 19.82 9.83
N ARG A 500 14.57 19.20 10.09
CA ARG A 500 15.47 18.69 9.05
C ARG A 500 14.86 17.53 8.26
N MET A 501 14.08 16.65 8.89
CA MET A 501 13.28 15.63 8.20
C MET A 501 12.28 16.25 7.21
N ALA A 502 11.53 17.27 7.64
CA ALA A 502 10.42 17.84 6.89
C ALA A 502 10.85 18.85 5.80
N LEU A 503 11.99 19.52 5.97
CA LEU A 503 12.44 20.59 5.06
C LEU A 503 13.67 20.18 4.23
N GLY A 504 14.39 19.12 4.61
CA GLY A 504 15.68 18.77 4.01
C GLY A 504 16.81 19.75 4.34
N PRO A 505 18.06 19.43 3.96
CA PRO A 505 19.24 20.19 4.40
C PRO A 505 19.32 21.61 3.82
N LEU A 506 18.90 21.83 2.57
CA LEU A 506 19.01 23.13 1.90
C LEU A 506 18.01 24.16 2.43
N ALA A 507 16.74 23.78 2.63
CA ALA A 507 15.74 24.73 3.14
C ALA A 507 15.97 25.06 4.63
N VAL A 508 16.53 24.15 5.43
CA VAL A 508 16.96 24.49 6.81
C VAL A 508 18.10 25.50 6.80
N LEU A 509 19.08 25.40 5.90
CA LEU A 509 20.13 26.42 5.77
C LEU A 509 19.53 27.78 5.37
N LEU A 510 18.57 27.78 4.44
CA LEU A 510 17.86 28.98 4.00
C LEU A 510 17.06 29.62 5.13
N VAL A 511 16.34 28.82 5.92
CA VAL A 511 15.60 29.29 7.11
C VAL A 511 16.55 29.84 8.16
N ILE A 512 17.67 29.19 8.44
CA ILE A 512 18.70 29.69 9.37
C ILE A 512 19.21 31.05 8.89
N LEU A 513 19.62 31.18 7.62
CA LEU A 513 20.10 32.43 7.02
C LEU A 513 19.06 33.57 7.02
N LEU A 514 17.77 33.23 6.90
CA LEU A 514 16.67 34.20 6.97
C LEU A 514 16.36 34.62 8.41
N THR A 515 16.45 33.69 9.38
CA THR A 515 16.21 34.00 10.82
C THR A 515 17.42 34.60 11.53
N SER A 516 18.66 34.36 11.08
CA SER A 516 19.86 34.96 11.66
C SER A 516 20.00 36.46 11.35
N ARG A 517 19.15 37.01 10.46
CA ARG A 517 19.03 38.46 10.24
C ARG A 517 18.12 39.17 11.25
N THR A 518 17.40 38.46 12.12
CA THR A 518 16.44 39.07 13.06
C THR A 518 16.90 39.08 14.52
N SER A 519 18.14 38.71 14.83
CA SER A 519 18.65 38.57 16.22
C SER A 519 19.63 39.65 16.68
N HIS A 520 19.76 40.77 15.97
CA HIS A 520 20.65 41.89 16.35
C HIS A 520 19.92 43.17 16.80
N ALA A 521 18.69 43.03 17.31
CA ALA A 521 17.87 44.16 17.74
C ALA A 521 17.26 43.94 19.15
N GLN A 522 18.10 43.63 20.15
CA GLN A 522 17.85 43.92 21.57
C GLN A 522 19.05 43.50 22.45
N GLU A 523 19.92 44.45 22.76
CA GLU A 523 20.69 44.51 24.02
C GLU A 523 21.22 45.95 24.17
N GLY A 524 21.00 46.56 25.34
CA GLY A 524 21.38 47.95 25.63
C GLY A 524 22.82 48.06 26.15
N PRO A 525 23.45 49.24 26.10
CA PRO A 525 24.86 49.39 26.47
C PRO A 525 25.06 49.43 27.98
N SER A 526 26.16 48.82 28.44
CA SER A 526 26.81 49.12 29.72
C SER A 526 28.29 49.38 29.46
N ASP A 527 28.84 50.37 30.15
CA ASP A 527 30.16 50.94 29.88
C ASP A 527 31.34 49.97 30.07
N ALA A 528 32.39 50.11 29.23
CA ALA A 528 33.78 50.30 29.69
C ALA A 528 34.80 50.43 28.52
N ASP A 529 35.34 51.64 28.42
CA ASP A 529 36.76 52.00 28.19
C ASP A 529 37.57 51.78 26.89
N ALA A 530 38.31 52.85 26.58
CA ALA A 530 39.65 52.97 25.98
C ALA A 530 39.99 52.32 24.61
N GLY A 531 40.18 53.16 23.57
CA GLY A 531 40.78 52.73 22.29
C GLY A 531 40.92 53.75 21.15
N ALA A 532 41.23 55.03 21.45
CA ALA A 532 41.63 56.02 20.43
C ALA A 532 43.10 55.79 19.97
N PRO A 533 43.63 56.37 18.85
CA PRO A 533 43.13 57.59 18.18
C PRO A 533 43.26 57.71 16.62
N ALA A 534 42.66 58.80 16.11
CA ALA A 534 43.02 59.63 14.92
C ALA A 534 43.02 58.99 13.51
N ALA A 535 42.54 59.63 12.43
CA ALA A 535 42.49 61.07 12.08
C ALA A 535 41.27 61.39 11.17
N ALA A 536 40.59 62.54 11.31
CA ALA A 536 40.74 63.76 10.47
C ALA A 536 40.81 63.49 8.94
N VAL A 537 40.05 64.16 8.06
CA VAL A 537 39.91 65.62 7.87
C VAL A 537 38.58 66.01 7.16
N SER A 538 38.09 67.22 7.43
CA SER A 538 37.19 68.06 6.60
C SER A 538 37.73 69.52 6.65
N PRO A 539 37.25 70.57 5.91
CA PRO A 539 36.01 70.70 5.10
C PRO A 539 36.12 71.63 3.83
N THR A 540 34.98 72.11 3.27
CA THR A 540 34.76 73.35 2.43
C THR A 540 35.20 73.37 0.94
N PRO A 541 34.83 74.39 0.10
CA PRO A 541 33.44 74.67 -0.35
C PRO A 541 33.26 75.11 -1.84
N ASP A 542 31.99 75.28 -2.24
CA ASP A 542 31.43 76.35 -3.13
C ASP A 542 31.31 76.24 -4.68
N ALA A 543 30.29 77.00 -5.15
CA ALA A 543 30.02 77.61 -6.48
C ALA A 543 29.50 76.79 -7.70
N GLY A 544 28.29 77.17 -8.18
CA GLY A 544 28.08 77.52 -9.60
C GLY A 544 26.86 76.98 -10.38
N ALA A 545 25.76 77.77 -10.44
CA ALA A 545 24.76 77.88 -11.54
C ALA A 545 23.93 76.62 -11.96
N THR A 546 22.68 76.67 -12.46
CA THR A 546 21.79 77.76 -12.93
C THR A 546 20.30 77.31 -12.96
N GLU A 547 19.40 78.27 -13.26
CA GLU A 547 18.06 78.09 -13.90
C GLU A 547 16.79 77.81 -13.03
N PRO A 548 15.55 78.20 -13.50
CA PRO A 548 14.79 79.21 -12.75
C PRO A 548 13.33 78.85 -12.38
N VAL A 549 12.69 79.80 -11.67
CA VAL A 549 11.37 79.69 -11.02
C VAL A 549 10.18 79.78 -12.00
N THR A 550 9.15 78.96 -11.78
CA THR A 550 7.75 79.20 -12.22
C THR A 550 6.75 78.70 -11.14
N PRO A 551 5.48 79.14 -11.14
CA PRO A 551 4.74 79.42 -9.91
C PRO A 551 3.84 78.28 -9.39
N ALA A 552 3.34 78.46 -8.17
CA ALA A 552 2.42 77.55 -7.51
C ALA A 552 0.95 77.76 -7.93
N THR A 553 0.26 76.68 -8.34
CA THR A 553 -1.09 76.27 -7.86
C THR A 553 -1.57 75.01 -8.57
N GLU A 554 -1.73 73.91 -7.83
CA GLU A 554 -2.94 73.05 -7.76
C GLU A 554 -2.64 71.81 -6.89
N ARG A 555 -3.63 71.32 -6.13
CA ARG A 555 -3.48 70.08 -5.35
C ARG A 555 -3.84 68.88 -6.24
N PRO A 556 -2.96 67.88 -6.42
CA PRO A 556 -3.35 66.65 -7.09
C PRO A 556 -4.39 65.89 -6.26
N THR A 557 -5.45 65.44 -6.92
CA THR A 557 -6.46 64.52 -6.39
C THR A 557 -5.80 63.27 -5.81
N PRO A 558 -6.32 62.66 -4.72
CA PRO A 558 -5.78 61.40 -4.23
C PRO A 558 -5.76 60.34 -5.33
N LEU A 559 -4.57 59.79 -5.61
CA LEU A 559 -4.41 58.66 -6.51
C LEU A 559 -5.33 57.53 -6.03
N ALA A 560 -6.15 57.00 -6.94
CA ALA A 560 -6.96 55.82 -6.66
C ALA A 560 -6.04 54.70 -6.16
N PRO A 561 -6.43 53.93 -5.13
CA PRO A 561 -5.61 52.83 -4.64
C PRO A 561 -5.31 51.86 -5.80
N PRO A 562 -4.10 51.31 -5.88
CA PRO A 562 -3.76 50.35 -6.93
C PRO A 562 -4.78 49.19 -6.88
N PRO A 563 -5.26 48.69 -8.03
CA PRO A 563 -6.27 47.64 -8.06
C PRO A 563 -5.76 46.46 -7.23
N GLU A 564 -6.62 45.94 -6.36
CA GLU A 564 -6.25 44.83 -5.47
C GLU A 564 -5.61 43.71 -6.29
N PRO A 565 -4.44 43.17 -5.87
CA PRO A 565 -3.82 42.07 -6.58
C PRO A 565 -4.81 40.91 -6.55
N LYS A 566 -5.33 40.55 -7.74
CA LYS A 566 -6.29 39.44 -7.91
C LYS A 566 -5.86 38.28 -7.01
N PRO A 567 -6.75 37.74 -6.17
CA PRO A 567 -6.37 36.72 -5.21
C PRO A 567 -5.68 35.59 -5.97
N LYS A 568 -4.38 35.39 -5.70
CA LYS A 568 -3.63 34.28 -6.29
C LYS A 568 -4.35 33.01 -5.89
N GLU A 569 -4.88 32.30 -6.87
CA GLU A 569 -5.61 31.06 -6.63
C GLU A 569 -4.74 30.15 -5.74
N PRO A 570 -5.31 29.58 -4.66
CA PRO A 570 -4.53 28.80 -3.73
C PRO A 570 -3.99 27.56 -4.44
N VAL A 571 -2.68 27.57 -4.71
CA VAL A 571 -1.97 26.44 -5.32
C VAL A 571 -1.98 25.27 -4.33
N ILE A 572 -3.00 24.42 -4.46
CA ILE A 572 -3.07 23.14 -3.76
C ILE A 572 -1.97 22.24 -4.36
N PRO A 573 -1.04 21.70 -3.56
CA PRO A 573 0.07 20.90 -4.09
C PRO A 573 -0.41 19.67 -4.87
N GLY A 574 0.06 19.51 -6.13
CA GLY A 574 -0.12 18.28 -6.91
C GLY A 574 -0.72 18.41 -8.31
N GLY A 575 -1.09 19.61 -8.77
CA GLY A 575 -1.47 19.86 -10.17
C GLY A 575 -0.27 20.01 -11.11
N VAL A 576 -0.45 19.67 -12.38
CA VAL A 576 0.48 19.93 -13.49
C VAL A 576 -0.23 20.74 -14.56
N THR A 577 0.27 21.94 -14.85
CA THR A 577 -0.22 22.76 -15.98
C THR A 577 0.53 22.36 -17.24
N LEU A 578 -0.20 21.94 -18.28
CA LEU A 578 0.36 21.61 -19.60
C LEU A 578 0.54 22.88 -20.47
N PRO A 579 1.39 22.81 -21.52
CA PRO A 579 1.41 23.80 -22.59
C PRO A 579 -0.01 24.04 -23.13
N GLY A 580 -0.39 25.31 -23.28
CA GLY A 580 -1.78 25.70 -23.61
C GLY A 580 -2.66 26.03 -22.40
N GLY A 581 -2.16 25.90 -21.16
CA GLY A 581 -2.86 26.33 -19.95
C GLY A 581 -3.88 25.33 -19.40
N ILE A 582 -3.85 24.08 -19.88
CA ILE A 582 -4.70 23.00 -19.37
C ILE A 582 -4.14 22.54 -18.02
N GLU A 583 -4.95 22.59 -16.97
CA GLU A 583 -4.60 22.08 -15.65
C GLU A 583 -5.00 20.61 -15.53
N LEU A 584 -4.04 19.74 -15.22
CA LEU A 584 -4.27 18.35 -14.81
C LEU A 584 -4.09 18.22 -13.31
N LYS A 585 -5.12 17.71 -12.63
CA LYS A 585 -5.13 17.52 -11.17
C LYS A 585 -5.50 16.08 -10.84
N TRP A 586 -4.53 15.34 -10.32
CA TRP A 586 -4.79 14.10 -9.61
C TRP A 586 -5.35 14.43 -8.23
N TYR A 587 -6.39 13.72 -7.83
CA TYR A 587 -6.97 13.81 -6.50
C TYR A 587 -7.44 12.42 -6.08
N GLY A 588 -7.52 12.19 -4.77
CA GLY A 588 -7.89 10.89 -4.26
C GLY A 588 -7.80 10.85 -2.75
N ILE A 589 -8.37 9.80 -2.19
CA ILE A 589 -8.28 9.46 -0.78
C ILE A 589 -7.95 7.98 -0.74
N VAL A 590 -7.03 7.57 0.13
CA VAL A 590 -6.79 6.15 0.46
C VAL A 590 -7.06 6.03 1.95
N LYS A 591 -8.12 5.33 2.34
CA LYS A 591 -8.60 5.29 3.72
C LYS A 591 -8.73 3.84 4.22
N PRO A 592 -7.62 3.17 4.54
CA PRO A 592 -7.69 1.83 5.10
C PRO A 592 -8.30 1.91 6.49
N THR A 593 -9.36 1.13 6.72
CA THR A 593 -10.13 1.06 7.97
C THR A 593 -10.33 -0.41 8.32
N ILE A 594 -10.24 -0.81 9.59
CA ILE A 594 -10.52 -2.19 10.03
C ILE A 594 -11.78 -2.15 10.87
N ILE A 595 -12.79 -2.97 10.57
CA ILE A 595 -14.04 -3.06 11.36
C ILE A 595 -14.31 -4.50 11.78
N ALA A 596 -14.63 -4.70 13.06
CA ALA A 596 -15.19 -5.92 13.61
C ALA A 596 -16.70 -5.73 13.84
N SER A 597 -17.55 -6.64 13.35
CA SER A 597 -19.01 -6.51 13.36
C SER A 597 -19.70 -7.87 13.49
N THR A 598 -20.88 -7.90 14.12
CA THR A 598 -21.76 -9.05 14.24
C THR A 598 -22.92 -8.96 13.24
N GLY A 599 -23.14 -10.04 12.49
CA GLY A 599 -24.38 -10.31 11.73
C GLY A 599 -24.67 -9.49 10.47
N VAL A 600 -25.27 -10.15 9.45
CA VAL A 600 -25.34 -9.62 8.08
C VAL A 600 -26.26 -10.44 7.11
N GLU A 601 -27.13 -9.82 6.27
CA GLU A 601 -28.12 -10.50 5.36
C GLU A 601 -28.49 -9.77 4.03
N SER A 602 -28.35 -10.39 2.83
CA SER A 602 -28.37 -9.74 1.48
C SER A 602 -28.92 -10.63 0.37
N PHE A 603 -29.22 -10.00 -0.77
CA PHE A 603 -29.49 -10.60 -2.07
C PHE A 603 -28.59 -11.80 -2.40
N GLY A 604 -29.16 -13.01 -2.26
CA GLY A 604 -28.52 -14.27 -2.66
C GLY A 604 -27.55 -14.87 -1.63
N PHE A 605 -27.19 -14.16 -0.56
CA PHE A 605 -26.32 -14.66 0.50
C PHE A 605 -26.89 -14.30 1.89
N PRO A 606 -27.35 -15.27 2.69
CA PRO A 606 -27.93 -15.03 4.03
C PRO A 606 -26.90 -14.63 5.11
N THR A 607 -25.75 -14.05 4.71
CA THR A 607 -24.56 -13.84 5.56
C THR A 607 -23.71 -12.58 5.25
N THR A 608 -24.14 -11.69 4.34
CA THR A 608 -23.56 -10.34 4.09
C THR A 608 -24.78 -9.39 3.94
N VAL A 609 -24.84 -8.09 4.31
CA VAL A 609 -26.01 -7.21 3.96
C VAL A 609 -25.76 -6.43 2.68
N ALA A 610 -26.77 -6.16 1.85
CA ALA A 610 -26.63 -5.33 0.64
C ALA A 610 -26.08 -3.93 0.95
N THR A 611 -26.59 -3.28 2.00
CA THR A 611 -26.10 -1.99 2.51
C THR A 611 -24.73 -2.10 3.17
N THR A 612 -24.40 -3.24 3.77
CA THR A 612 -23.06 -3.46 4.35
C THR A 612 -22.04 -3.76 3.26
N ALA A 613 -22.35 -4.56 2.25
CA ALA A 613 -21.49 -4.93 1.13
C ALA A 613 -21.27 -3.80 0.11
N ALA A 614 -22.28 -2.96 -0.11
CA ALA A 614 -22.19 -1.77 -0.97
C ALA A 614 -21.36 -0.64 -0.34
N ILE A 615 -21.02 -0.75 0.95
CA ILE A 615 -20.23 0.25 1.69
C ILE A 615 -18.88 -0.36 2.13
N ASN A 616 -18.87 -1.65 2.50
CA ASN A 616 -17.75 -2.37 3.11
C ASN A 616 -17.52 -3.73 2.41
N PRO A 617 -16.36 -4.01 1.80
CA PRO A 617 -15.99 -5.39 1.47
C PRO A 617 -15.78 -6.18 2.77
N VAL A 618 -16.46 -7.31 2.94
CA VAL A 618 -16.40 -8.15 4.15
C VAL A 618 -15.57 -9.40 3.87
N PHE A 619 -14.55 -9.65 4.70
CA PHE A 619 -13.77 -10.88 4.67
C PHE A 619 -14.33 -11.87 5.70
N VAL A 620 -15.46 -12.50 5.37
CA VAL A 620 -16.02 -13.56 6.21
C VAL A 620 -15.06 -14.76 6.20
N SER A 621 -14.73 -15.32 7.36
CA SER A 621 -13.99 -16.58 7.39
C SER A 621 -14.91 -17.71 6.91
N ALA A 622 -14.38 -18.71 6.20
CA ALA A 622 -15.18 -19.83 5.69
C ALA A 622 -15.83 -20.70 6.79
N ALA A 623 -15.58 -20.40 8.07
CA ALA A 623 -16.15 -21.08 9.24
C ALA A 623 -17.31 -20.30 9.91
N ALA A 624 -17.66 -19.11 9.43
CA ALA A 624 -18.70 -18.25 10.02
C ALA A 624 -19.95 -18.22 9.13
N THR A 625 -20.87 -19.17 9.33
CA THR A 625 -22.05 -19.41 8.47
C THR A 625 -23.41 -19.02 9.08
N GLY A 626 -23.42 -18.40 10.27
CA GLY A 626 -24.66 -18.00 10.96
C GLY A 626 -24.92 -16.48 10.92
N PRO A 627 -26.20 -16.04 10.98
CA PRO A 627 -26.57 -14.62 10.92
C PRO A 627 -26.11 -13.80 12.14
N ASP A 628 -25.69 -14.43 13.24
CA ASP A 628 -25.13 -13.76 14.44
C ASP A 628 -23.59 -13.82 14.52
N ALA A 629 -22.91 -14.38 13.52
CA ALA A 629 -21.48 -14.64 13.61
C ALA A 629 -20.64 -13.34 13.65
N ALA A 630 -19.63 -13.32 14.53
CA ALA A 630 -18.66 -12.23 14.60
C ALA A 630 -17.70 -12.28 13.39
N SER A 631 -17.61 -11.17 12.67
CA SER A 631 -16.85 -11.02 11.42
C SER A 631 -15.82 -9.90 11.52
N TRP A 632 -14.74 -10.03 10.76
CA TRP A 632 -13.68 -9.02 10.65
C TRP A 632 -13.56 -8.56 9.20
N SER A 633 -13.56 -7.25 8.96
CA SER A 633 -13.40 -6.67 7.63
C SER A 633 -12.20 -5.72 7.59
N PHE A 634 -11.29 -5.97 6.64
CA PHE A 634 -10.31 -4.99 6.23
C PHE A 634 -10.89 -4.16 5.09
N GLN A 635 -11.19 -2.90 5.37
CA GLN A 635 -11.84 -2.00 4.44
C GLN A 635 -10.84 -1.10 3.76
N VAL A 636 -11.02 -0.94 2.46
CA VAL A 636 -10.41 0.11 1.65
C VAL A 636 -11.52 1.11 1.22
N ALA A 637 -12.65 1.13 1.96
CA ALA A 637 -13.83 1.94 1.68
C ALA A 637 -13.53 3.44 1.66
N GLN A 638 -14.25 4.19 0.82
CA GLN A 638 -13.94 5.58 0.44
C GLN A 638 -12.60 5.76 -0.31
N THR A 639 -11.84 4.70 -0.61
CA THR A 639 -10.65 4.84 -1.45
C THR A 639 -11.06 5.12 -2.87
N ARG A 640 -10.68 6.30 -3.33
CA ARG A 640 -11.00 6.82 -4.66
C ARG A 640 -9.77 7.44 -5.28
N PHE A 641 -9.59 7.21 -6.57
CA PHE A 641 -8.55 7.83 -7.37
C PHE A 641 -9.19 8.50 -8.56
N GLY A 642 -8.86 9.77 -8.79
CA GLY A 642 -9.45 10.52 -9.87
C GLY A 642 -8.50 11.52 -10.51
N LEU A 643 -8.84 11.83 -11.75
CA LEU A 643 -8.15 12.79 -12.58
C LEU A 643 -9.17 13.85 -13.03
N ALA A 644 -8.84 15.11 -12.77
CA ALA A 644 -9.54 16.24 -13.36
C ALA A 644 -8.61 16.91 -14.37
N ALA A 645 -9.15 17.33 -15.50
CA ALA A 645 -8.48 18.11 -16.52
C ALA A 645 -9.35 19.33 -16.86
N GLY A 646 -8.80 20.53 -16.97
CA GLY A 646 -9.61 21.72 -17.26
C GLY A 646 -8.83 22.89 -17.85
N LEU A 647 -9.56 23.76 -18.54
CA LEU A 647 -9.08 25.00 -19.14
C LEU A 647 -10.15 26.08 -18.93
N ARG A 648 -9.90 26.99 -17.97
CA ARG A 648 -10.83 28.07 -17.56
C ARG A 648 -12.25 27.56 -17.27
N ASN A 649 -13.12 27.63 -18.27
CA ASN A 649 -14.55 27.40 -18.16
C ASN A 649 -14.95 25.98 -18.58
N VAL A 650 -14.08 25.21 -19.24
CA VAL A 650 -14.34 23.82 -19.67
C VAL A 650 -13.47 22.86 -18.88
N GLY A 651 -14.01 21.71 -18.49
CA GLY A 651 -13.21 20.63 -17.91
C GLY A 651 -13.86 19.27 -17.96
N ALA A 652 -13.13 18.25 -17.51
CA ALA A 652 -13.59 16.88 -17.37
C ALA A 652 -13.05 16.27 -16.08
N LYS A 653 -13.82 15.35 -15.50
CA LYS A 653 -13.49 14.62 -14.27
C LYS A 653 -13.75 13.14 -14.47
N ILE A 654 -12.74 12.32 -14.18
CA ILE A 654 -12.85 10.86 -14.05
C ILE A 654 -12.51 10.51 -12.59
N GLU A 655 -13.28 9.64 -11.96
CA GLU A 655 -13.12 9.15 -10.59
C GLU A 655 -13.36 7.64 -10.59
N LEU A 656 -12.46 6.85 -10.01
CA LEU A 656 -12.58 5.41 -9.78
C LEU A 656 -12.73 5.13 -8.28
N ASP A 657 -13.51 4.12 -7.91
CA ASP A 657 -13.52 3.57 -6.55
C ASP A 657 -13.41 2.03 -6.51
N PHE A 658 -13.07 1.53 -5.31
CA PHE A 658 -12.62 0.16 -5.07
C PHE A 658 -13.59 -0.56 -4.13
N VAL A 659 -14.89 -0.48 -4.42
CA VAL A 659 -15.96 -1.13 -3.67
C VAL A 659 -16.45 -2.38 -4.42
N GLN A 660 -16.57 -3.52 -3.73
CA GLN A 660 -16.92 -4.81 -4.32
C GLN A 660 -18.44 -5.05 -4.34
N TYR A 661 -19.15 -4.36 -5.24
CA TYR A 661 -20.61 -4.44 -5.34
C TYR A 661 -21.18 -5.83 -5.65
N GLN A 662 -20.38 -6.77 -6.18
CA GLN A 662 -20.79 -8.17 -6.37
C GLN A 662 -21.25 -8.85 -5.06
N LEU A 663 -20.73 -8.42 -3.90
CA LEU A 663 -21.15 -8.92 -2.58
C LEU A 663 -22.50 -8.34 -2.13
N ALA A 664 -22.98 -7.26 -2.78
CA ALA A 664 -24.18 -6.51 -2.44
C ALA A 664 -25.35 -6.74 -3.40
N SER A 665 -25.03 -6.92 -4.68
CA SER A 665 -25.98 -7.22 -5.74
C SER A 665 -25.31 -8.14 -6.78
N PRO A 666 -25.90 -9.30 -7.10
CA PRO A 666 -25.36 -10.21 -8.12
C PRO A 666 -25.39 -9.65 -9.54
N VAL A 667 -26.02 -8.48 -9.77
CA VAL A 667 -26.19 -7.87 -11.10
C VAL A 667 -25.05 -6.89 -11.45
N GLN A 668 -24.29 -6.37 -10.46
CA GLN A 668 -23.24 -5.36 -10.69
C GLN A 668 -21.82 -5.96 -10.59
N ALA A 669 -21.27 -6.35 -11.74
CA ALA A 669 -20.00 -7.09 -11.82
C ALA A 669 -18.70 -6.25 -11.84
N ALA A 670 -18.75 -4.92 -11.78
CA ALA A 670 -17.57 -4.07 -12.03
C ALA A 670 -16.69 -3.79 -10.79
N PHE A 671 -15.43 -4.25 -10.82
CA PHE A 671 -14.38 -3.89 -9.87
C PHE A 671 -13.01 -3.82 -10.59
N PRO A 672 -12.23 -2.71 -10.48
CA PRO A 672 -12.60 -1.43 -9.88
C PRO A 672 -13.73 -0.76 -10.66
N ARG A 673 -14.45 0.17 -10.03
CA ARG A 673 -15.64 0.80 -10.58
C ARG A 673 -15.36 2.21 -11.07
N LEU A 674 -15.92 2.56 -12.23
CA LEU A 674 -16.02 3.95 -12.69
C LEU A 674 -17.06 4.68 -11.84
N ARG A 675 -16.57 5.51 -10.91
CA ARG A 675 -17.39 6.26 -9.95
C ARG A 675 -17.87 7.59 -10.53
N GLN A 676 -17.08 8.32 -11.31
CA GLN A 676 -17.55 9.51 -12.04
C GLN A 676 -16.81 9.61 -13.37
N ALA A 677 -17.49 10.11 -14.41
CA ALA A 677 -16.91 10.30 -15.74
C ALA A 677 -17.71 11.35 -16.51
N TYR A 678 -17.46 12.63 -16.26
CA TYR A 678 -18.24 13.72 -16.84
C TYR A 678 -17.38 14.89 -17.33
N ALA A 679 -17.86 15.57 -18.36
CA ALA A 679 -17.38 16.88 -18.77
C ALA A 679 -18.30 17.97 -18.20
N PHE A 680 -17.77 19.17 -18.03
CA PHE A 680 -18.51 20.35 -17.58
C PHE A 680 -18.09 21.61 -18.32
N TYR A 681 -19.04 22.52 -18.46
CA TYR A 681 -18.84 23.86 -19.01
C TYR A 681 -19.50 24.91 -18.11
N LYS A 682 -18.75 25.96 -17.76
CA LYS A 682 -19.19 27.09 -16.93
C LYS A 682 -19.35 28.33 -17.81
N PRO A 683 -20.54 28.58 -18.39
CA PRO A 683 -20.73 29.74 -19.28
C PRO A 683 -20.54 31.08 -18.56
N ILE A 684 -20.97 31.16 -17.29
CA ILE A 684 -20.85 32.32 -16.40
C ILE A 684 -20.66 31.83 -14.95
N ASP A 685 -20.16 32.69 -14.06
CA ASP A 685 -19.98 32.35 -12.65
C ASP A 685 -21.29 31.92 -11.99
N GLY A 686 -21.22 30.90 -11.14
CA GLY A 686 -22.39 30.27 -10.50
C GLY A 686 -23.17 29.27 -11.37
N HIS A 687 -22.98 29.26 -12.69
CA HIS A 687 -23.71 28.38 -13.62
C HIS A 687 -22.79 27.32 -14.24
N GLN A 688 -23.29 26.09 -14.35
CA GLN A 688 -22.52 24.95 -14.89
C GLN A 688 -23.44 23.98 -15.64
N ILE A 689 -23.06 23.63 -16.87
CA ILE A 689 -23.61 22.52 -17.64
C ILE A 689 -22.70 21.30 -17.38
N LEU A 690 -23.30 20.13 -17.16
CA LEU A 690 -22.60 18.86 -16.94
C LEU A 690 -23.10 17.81 -17.93
N ILE A 691 -22.21 17.01 -18.50
CA ILE A 691 -22.55 15.90 -19.40
C ILE A 691 -21.75 14.64 -19.08
N GLY A 692 -22.43 13.49 -19.00
CA GLY A 692 -21.85 12.18 -18.68
C GLY A 692 -22.25 11.68 -17.30
N GLN A 693 -21.33 10.96 -16.63
CA GLN A 693 -21.62 10.18 -15.42
C GLN A 693 -21.32 10.95 -14.12
N PHE A 694 -22.36 11.43 -13.45
CA PHE A 694 -22.30 12.05 -12.11
C PHE A 694 -23.55 11.74 -11.29
N TRP A 695 -23.44 11.80 -9.96
CA TRP A 695 -24.38 11.13 -9.03
C TRP A 695 -25.05 12.08 -8.02
N ASP A 696 -24.69 13.36 -8.04
CA ASP A 696 -25.01 14.29 -6.95
C ASP A 696 -26.49 14.72 -6.94
N VAL A 697 -27.18 14.66 -8.09
CA VAL A 697 -28.44 15.41 -8.31
C VAL A 697 -29.57 15.03 -7.36
N PHE A 698 -29.86 13.74 -7.17
CA PHE A 698 -31.01 13.30 -6.35
C PHE A 698 -30.68 13.08 -4.86
N SER A 699 -29.46 12.68 -4.51
CA SER A 699 -28.96 12.77 -3.14
C SER A 699 -27.50 13.22 -3.14
N PRO A 700 -27.17 14.33 -2.46
CA PRO A 700 -25.82 14.89 -2.47
C PRO A 700 -24.81 14.04 -1.70
N LEU A 701 -23.66 13.83 -2.34
CA LEU A 701 -22.53 13.07 -1.79
C LEU A 701 -21.96 13.74 -0.53
N ASN A 702 -21.68 12.96 0.52
CA ASN A 702 -21.03 13.48 1.73
C ASN A 702 -19.50 13.41 1.64
N SER A 703 -18.81 14.52 1.96
CA SER A 703 -17.34 14.61 2.00
C SER A 703 -16.71 14.48 3.39
N HIS A 704 -17.50 14.45 4.47
CA HIS A 704 -17.02 14.63 5.85
C HIS A 704 -17.35 13.46 6.82
N THR A 705 -18.27 12.57 6.45
CA THR A 705 -18.57 11.31 7.16
C THR A 705 -18.55 10.11 6.19
N PHE A 706 -19.11 8.96 6.60
CA PHE A 706 -19.11 7.72 5.81
C PHE A 706 -19.85 7.92 4.48
N ASP A 707 -19.33 7.32 3.41
CA ASP A 707 -19.87 7.42 2.05
C ASP A 707 -21.06 6.45 1.92
N LEU A 708 -22.15 6.77 2.62
CA LEU A 708 -23.40 5.99 2.72
C LEU A 708 -24.15 5.87 1.38
N VAL A 709 -23.58 6.44 0.32
CA VAL A 709 -23.98 6.34 -1.08
C VAL A 709 -24.16 4.88 -1.52
N GLY A 710 -23.49 3.91 -0.87
CA GLY A 710 -23.73 2.48 -1.07
C GLY A 710 -25.21 2.05 -0.99
N GLY A 711 -26.05 2.71 -0.17
CA GLY A 711 -27.48 2.46 -0.12
C GLY A 711 -28.24 2.90 -1.38
N LEU A 712 -27.87 4.05 -1.95
CA LEU A 712 -28.47 4.62 -3.17
C LEU A 712 -28.37 3.70 -4.41
N PHE A 713 -27.52 2.66 -4.37
CA PHE A 713 -27.36 1.70 -5.48
C PHE A 713 -28.35 0.52 -5.44
N GLN A 714 -29.10 0.31 -4.35
CA GLN A 714 -30.10 -0.76 -4.27
C GLN A 714 -31.41 -0.41 -4.97
N ALA A 715 -31.78 0.88 -4.99
CA ALA A 715 -32.96 1.34 -5.68
C ALA A 715 -32.66 1.52 -7.19
N GLY A 716 -33.51 0.90 -8.01
CA GLY A 716 -33.32 0.82 -9.45
C GLY A 716 -33.58 2.14 -10.17
N ASN A 717 -32.52 2.90 -10.44
CA ASN A 717 -32.41 3.59 -11.73
C ASN A 717 -30.93 3.80 -12.15
N SER A 718 -30.21 2.68 -12.31
CA SER A 718 -28.83 2.69 -12.80
C SER A 718 -28.67 3.29 -14.19
N GLY A 719 -29.75 3.41 -14.96
CA GLY A 719 -29.74 4.06 -16.27
C GLY A 719 -29.54 5.57 -16.16
N PHE A 720 -30.36 6.24 -15.34
CA PHE A 720 -30.20 7.67 -15.06
C PHE A 720 -28.80 8.00 -14.55
N MET A 721 -28.18 7.14 -13.75
CA MET A 721 -26.86 7.40 -13.15
C MET A 721 -25.66 7.09 -14.07
N ARG A 722 -25.86 6.77 -15.35
CA ARG A 722 -24.76 6.50 -16.32
C ARG A 722 -24.49 7.68 -17.25
N ASP A 723 -25.50 8.16 -17.96
CA ASP A 723 -25.34 9.26 -18.92
C ASP A 723 -26.41 10.32 -18.67
N GLN A 724 -26.00 11.48 -18.12
CA GLN A 724 -26.87 12.62 -17.85
C GLN A 724 -26.44 13.85 -18.63
N LEU A 725 -27.41 14.70 -18.94
CA LEU A 725 -27.22 16.13 -19.17
C LEU A 725 -27.83 16.87 -17.98
N ALA A 726 -27.05 17.68 -17.26
CA ALA A 726 -27.56 18.53 -16.19
C ALA A 726 -27.15 19.99 -16.35
N TYR A 727 -27.97 20.84 -15.75
CA TYR A 727 -27.73 22.25 -15.57
C TYR A 727 -27.82 22.58 -14.08
N GLN A 728 -26.77 23.19 -13.55
CA GLN A 728 -26.67 23.71 -12.19
C GLN A 728 -26.57 25.23 -12.24
N ALA A 729 -27.36 25.92 -11.42
CA ALA A 729 -27.33 27.37 -11.24
C ALA A 729 -27.24 27.69 -9.75
N SER A 730 -26.34 28.60 -9.39
CA SER A 730 -26.04 28.97 -8.00
C SER A 730 -26.24 30.48 -7.82
N PHE A 731 -27.26 30.85 -7.06
CA PHE A 731 -27.66 32.23 -6.77
C PHE A 731 -27.29 32.55 -5.32
N GLY A 732 -26.00 32.85 -5.09
CA GLY A 732 -25.44 33.02 -3.74
C GLY A 732 -25.49 31.70 -2.97
N GLU A 733 -26.25 31.66 -1.87
CA GLU A 733 -26.44 30.46 -1.05
C GLU A 733 -27.52 29.50 -1.62
N LEU A 734 -28.30 29.89 -2.64
CA LEU A 734 -29.30 29.02 -3.26
C LEU A 734 -28.71 28.27 -4.48
N GLU A 735 -28.88 26.95 -4.52
CA GLU A 735 -28.42 26.06 -5.59
C GLU A 735 -29.63 25.34 -6.21
N LEU A 736 -29.82 25.50 -7.52
CA LEU A 736 -30.84 24.81 -8.31
C LEU A 736 -30.15 23.88 -9.31
N VAL A 737 -30.58 22.63 -9.41
CA VAL A 737 -30.07 21.65 -10.37
C VAL A 737 -31.22 20.95 -11.08
N GLY A 738 -31.15 20.85 -12.40
CA GLY A 738 -32.04 20.00 -13.20
C GLY A 738 -31.22 19.07 -14.08
N ALA A 739 -31.65 17.80 -14.19
CA ALA A 739 -30.95 16.78 -14.96
C ALA A 739 -31.91 15.88 -15.74
N ALA A 740 -31.50 15.49 -16.95
CA ALA A 740 -32.14 14.48 -17.78
C ALA A 740 -31.13 13.34 -18.05
N GLY A 741 -31.46 12.14 -17.60
CA GLY A 741 -30.70 10.92 -17.89
C GLY A 741 -31.18 10.25 -19.16
N LEU A 742 -30.24 9.75 -19.96
CA LEU A 742 -30.52 9.08 -21.23
C LEU A 742 -31.11 7.67 -21.04
N PRO A 743 -31.84 7.15 -22.05
CA PRO A 743 -32.32 5.77 -22.07
C PRO A 743 -31.21 4.75 -21.84
N ALA A 744 -31.32 3.98 -20.75
CA ALA A 744 -30.34 2.98 -20.37
C ALA A 744 -30.98 1.83 -19.56
N GLN A 745 -30.23 0.75 -19.41
CA GLN A 745 -30.67 -0.50 -18.77
C GLN A 745 -30.80 -0.34 -17.25
N ASN A 746 -31.93 -0.78 -16.70
CA ASN A 746 -32.13 -0.87 -15.25
C ASN A 746 -31.48 -2.14 -14.70
N ALA A 747 -30.65 -2.02 -13.66
CA ALA A 747 -29.88 -3.13 -13.10
C ALA A 747 -30.65 -4.00 -12.08
N GLY A 748 -31.99 -3.94 -12.09
CA GLY A 748 -32.85 -4.77 -11.25
C GLY A 748 -33.33 -6.06 -11.92
N GLY A 749 -33.58 -6.00 -13.24
CA GLY A 749 -34.30 -7.05 -13.96
C GLY A 749 -33.56 -8.37 -14.13
N ALA A 750 -34.27 -9.47 -13.83
CA ALA A 750 -33.83 -10.85 -14.08
C ALA A 750 -33.79 -11.21 -15.58
N GLN A 751 -34.29 -10.33 -16.46
CA GLN A 751 -34.19 -10.45 -17.91
C GLN A 751 -33.47 -9.23 -18.48
N THR A 752 -32.21 -9.41 -18.84
CA THR A 752 -31.26 -8.39 -19.30
C THR A 752 -31.65 -7.64 -20.58
N ASN A 753 -32.83 -7.87 -21.15
CA ASN A 753 -33.30 -7.23 -22.39
C ASN A 753 -34.69 -6.55 -22.28
N LEU A 754 -35.34 -6.53 -21.11
CA LEU A 754 -36.74 -6.04 -20.98
C LEU A 754 -36.90 -4.77 -20.14
N GLU A 755 -36.03 -4.52 -19.16
CA GLU A 755 -36.05 -3.30 -18.33
C GLU A 755 -35.14 -2.20 -18.90
N TYR A 756 -35.41 -1.75 -20.13
CA TYR A 756 -34.84 -0.52 -20.65
C TYR A 756 -35.70 0.68 -20.22
N GLY A 757 -35.08 1.71 -19.66
CA GLY A 757 -35.72 3.02 -19.51
C GLY A 757 -35.91 3.66 -20.88
N LEU A 758 -37.02 3.35 -21.56
CA LEU A 758 -37.31 3.83 -22.93
C LEU A 758 -37.61 5.35 -23.00
N PHE A 759 -37.76 6.01 -21.86
CA PHE A 759 -37.99 7.44 -21.73
C PHE A 759 -36.89 8.08 -20.88
N PRO A 760 -36.52 9.36 -21.12
CA PRO A 760 -35.59 10.08 -20.27
C PRO A 760 -36.07 10.12 -18.82
N THR A 761 -35.16 9.91 -17.89
CA THR A 761 -35.43 10.11 -16.45
C THR A 761 -35.10 11.55 -16.08
N PHE A 762 -36.01 12.23 -15.37
CA PHE A 762 -35.80 13.62 -14.96
C PHE A 762 -35.58 13.72 -13.45
N ALA A 763 -34.60 14.51 -13.05
CA ALA A 763 -34.36 14.87 -11.65
C ALA A 763 -34.25 16.38 -11.46
N LEU A 764 -34.74 16.87 -10.33
CA LEU A 764 -34.67 18.27 -9.92
C LEU A 764 -34.17 18.34 -8.47
N ARG A 765 -33.39 19.37 -8.14
CA ARG A 765 -32.94 19.70 -6.78
C ARG A 765 -33.02 21.20 -6.55
N ALA A 766 -33.50 21.58 -5.37
CA ALA A 766 -33.35 22.91 -4.81
C ALA A 766 -32.71 22.78 -3.43
N ALA A 767 -31.58 23.46 -3.22
CA ALA A 767 -30.83 23.37 -1.97
C ALA A 767 -30.27 24.73 -1.54
N TYR A 768 -30.23 24.96 -0.24
CA TYR A 768 -29.59 26.08 0.42
C TYR A 768 -28.24 25.62 0.98
N ARG A 769 -27.15 26.30 0.62
CA ARG A 769 -25.76 25.97 0.95
C ARG A 769 -25.04 27.18 1.56
N LYS A 770 -24.85 27.14 2.89
CA LYS A 770 -24.13 28.15 3.66
C LYS A 770 -22.69 27.72 3.95
N GLU A 771 -21.82 27.93 2.96
CA GLU A 771 -20.41 27.55 2.96
C GLU A 771 -20.17 26.11 3.51
N LYS A 772 -19.36 25.99 4.59
CA LYS A 772 -19.05 24.72 5.29
C LYS A 772 -19.92 24.49 6.54
N SER A 773 -20.89 25.36 6.80
CA SER A 773 -21.63 25.38 8.07
C SER A 773 -22.99 24.70 7.99
N ALA A 774 -23.71 24.83 6.87
CA ALA A 774 -25.00 24.19 6.67
C ALA A 774 -25.29 23.93 5.19
N PHE A 775 -25.98 22.83 4.91
CA PHE A 775 -26.45 22.48 3.58
C PHE A 775 -27.73 21.66 3.68
N ALA A 776 -28.85 22.20 3.21
CA ALA A 776 -30.16 21.55 3.27
C ALA A 776 -30.92 21.73 1.96
N GLY A 777 -31.78 20.78 1.59
CA GLY A 777 -32.49 20.87 0.33
C GLY A 777 -33.49 19.74 0.13
N VAL A 778 -34.19 19.86 -0.99
CA VAL A 778 -35.16 18.88 -1.48
C VAL A 778 -34.83 18.50 -2.92
N SER A 779 -35.12 17.27 -3.27
CA SER A 779 -34.92 16.72 -4.61
C SER A 779 -36.05 15.77 -4.99
N ALA A 780 -36.35 15.72 -6.28
CA ALA A 780 -37.36 14.89 -6.89
C ALA A 780 -36.77 14.15 -8.08
N ILE A 781 -37.18 12.91 -8.31
CA ILE A 781 -36.85 12.14 -9.51
C ILE A 781 -38.10 11.42 -10.03
N ALA A 782 -38.28 11.40 -11.34
CA ALA A 782 -39.38 10.73 -12.01
C ALA A 782 -38.89 9.98 -13.25
N THR A 783 -39.37 8.74 -13.42
CA THR A 783 -39.11 7.94 -14.62
C THR A 783 -40.32 7.08 -14.99
N ARG A 784 -40.26 6.49 -16.19
CA ARG A 784 -41.21 5.51 -16.70
C ARG A 784 -40.45 4.21 -16.96
N THR A 785 -40.69 3.23 -16.11
CA THR A 785 -40.01 1.94 -16.11
C THR A 785 -40.88 0.88 -16.78
N ARG A 786 -40.32 0.11 -17.71
CA ARG A 786 -40.98 -1.07 -18.28
C ARG A 786 -40.80 -2.26 -17.34
N MET A 787 -41.90 -2.82 -16.84
CA MET A 787 -41.90 -3.95 -15.87
C MET A 787 -42.16 -5.30 -16.54
N SER A 788 -42.78 -5.31 -17.71
CA SER A 788 -42.93 -6.49 -18.58
C SER A 788 -43.04 -6.05 -20.04
N LYS A 789 -43.14 -7.00 -20.99
CA LYS A 789 -43.22 -6.70 -22.42
C LYS A 789 -44.31 -5.67 -22.78
N ASP A 790 -45.42 -5.71 -22.05
CA ASP A 790 -46.65 -4.95 -22.35
C ASP A 790 -47.08 -4.02 -21.18
N VAL A 791 -46.26 -3.89 -20.11
CA VAL A 791 -46.58 -3.07 -18.92
C VAL A 791 -45.48 -2.06 -18.62
N ASP A 792 -45.81 -0.78 -18.81
CA ASP A 792 -45.02 0.36 -18.33
C ASP A 792 -45.64 0.95 -17.04
N ARG A 793 -44.81 1.39 -16.10
CA ARG A 793 -45.24 2.09 -14.86
C ARG A 793 -44.49 3.41 -14.70
N PHE A 794 -45.22 4.47 -14.36
CA PHE A 794 -44.60 5.67 -13.81
C PHE A 794 -44.15 5.39 -12.38
N SER A 795 -42.94 5.83 -12.06
CA SER A 795 -42.34 5.67 -10.73
C SER A 795 -41.60 6.95 -10.38
N GLY A 796 -41.70 7.39 -9.13
CA GLY A 796 -41.08 8.62 -8.66
C GLY A 796 -40.60 8.51 -7.23
N ALA A 797 -39.72 9.43 -6.85
CA ALA A 797 -39.27 9.58 -5.47
C ALA A 797 -39.00 11.05 -5.11
N LEU A 798 -39.14 11.34 -3.82
CA LEU A 798 -38.88 12.61 -3.17
C LEU A 798 -37.86 12.38 -2.06
N ASN A 799 -36.92 13.30 -1.93
CA ASN A 799 -35.88 13.28 -0.91
C ASN A 799 -35.74 14.67 -0.28
N ALA A 800 -35.62 14.72 1.04
CA ALA A 800 -35.31 15.93 1.81
C ALA A 800 -34.09 15.64 2.69
N PHE A 801 -33.06 16.47 2.58
CA PHE A 801 -31.78 16.28 3.28
C PHE A 801 -31.36 17.58 4.00
N GLY A 802 -30.59 17.42 5.09
CA GLY A 802 -30.00 18.54 5.82
C GLY A 802 -28.74 18.11 6.57
N ASP A 803 -27.66 18.88 6.41
CA ASP A 803 -26.36 18.72 7.05
C ASP A 803 -25.99 20.05 7.74
N VAL A 804 -25.60 20.01 9.02
CA VAL A 804 -25.21 21.19 9.81
C VAL A 804 -23.96 20.86 10.62
N THR A 805 -22.97 21.74 10.56
CA THR A 805 -21.70 21.63 11.30
C THR A 805 -21.62 22.74 12.34
N LEU A 806 -21.71 22.34 13.62
CA LEU A 806 -21.65 23.18 14.81
C LEU A 806 -20.33 22.92 15.55
N GLY A 807 -19.26 23.59 15.11
CA GLY A 807 -17.92 23.41 15.67
C GLY A 807 -17.39 21.98 15.47
N PRO A 808 -17.10 21.20 16.54
CA PRO A 808 -16.67 19.80 16.42
C PRO A 808 -17.81 18.83 16.10
N LEU A 809 -19.07 19.24 16.19
CA LEU A 809 -20.24 18.41 15.93
C LEU A 809 -20.72 18.59 14.48
N ASN A 810 -20.87 17.50 13.74
CA ASN A 810 -21.58 17.43 12.47
C ASN A 810 -22.86 16.60 12.67
N LEU A 811 -23.99 17.12 12.21
CA LEU A 811 -25.30 16.46 12.24
C LEU A 811 -25.84 16.39 10.80
N ARG A 812 -26.35 15.23 10.39
CA ARG A 812 -27.04 15.08 9.11
C ARG A 812 -28.31 14.26 9.25
N ALA A 813 -29.34 14.68 8.52
CA ALA A 813 -30.63 14.03 8.40
C ALA A 813 -31.01 13.87 6.93
N GLU A 814 -31.73 12.80 6.59
CA GLU A 814 -32.31 12.57 5.27
C GLU A 814 -33.63 11.79 5.42
N ALA A 815 -34.66 12.18 4.67
CA ALA A 815 -36.00 11.60 4.69
C ALA A 815 -36.52 11.43 3.27
N MET A 816 -37.06 10.25 2.96
CA MET A 816 -37.13 9.73 1.59
C MET A 816 -38.44 8.96 1.38
N PHE A 817 -39.13 9.25 0.29
CA PHE A 817 -40.36 8.57 -0.11
C PHE A 817 -40.27 8.20 -1.60
N GLY A 818 -40.66 7.00 -1.97
CA GLY A 818 -40.66 6.61 -3.38
C GLY A 818 -41.47 5.36 -3.68
N GLN A 819 -41.50 5.01 -4.97
CA GLN A 819 -42.35 3.95 -5.50
C GLN A 819 -41.56 2.98 -6.38
N ASN A 820 -41.93 1.70 -6.35
CA ASN A 820 -41.44 0.64 -7.24
C ASN A 820 -39.91 0.55 -7.35
N GLY A 821 -39.19 0.75 -6.25
CA GLY A 821 -37.73 0.72 -6.23
C GLY A 821 -37.06 2.01 -6.70
N ASN A 822 -37.79 3.11 -6.93
CA ASN A 822 -37.19 4.43 -7.17
C ASN A 822 -36.80 5.17 -5.88
N ASN A 823 -37.14 4.67 -4.68
CA ASN A 823 -36.70 5.30 -3.44
C ASN A 823 -35.22 5.00 -3.24
N LEU A 824 -34.36 5.88 -3.80
CA LEU A 824 -32.89 5.81 -3.79
C LEU A 824 -32.31 6.05 -2.38
N GLY A 825 -32.84 5.38 -1.37
CA GLY A 825 -32.49 5.57 0.02
C GLY A 825 -31.59 4.49 0.60
N LEU A 826 -31.17 4.72 1.84
CA LEU A 826 -30.26 3.85 2.59
C LEU A 826 -30.86 2.45 2.88
N LEU A 827 -32.17 2.31 2.69
CA LEU A 827 -33.02 1.18 3.10
C LEU A 827 -34.17 0.97 2.09
N THR A 828 -33.89 0.83 0.79
CA THR A 828 -34.89 0.39 -0.20
C THR A 828 -35.28 -1.07 0.07
N LEU A 829 -36.57 -1.40 0.14
CA LEU A 829 -37.02 -2.66 0.77
C LEU A 829 -37.66 -3.67 -0.20
N ALA A 830 -38.37 -3.19 -1.24
CA ALA A 830 -39.23 -4.06 -2.05
C ALA A 830 -39.45 -3.59 -3.49
N GLN A 831 -39.79 -4.53 -4.37
CA GLN A 831 -40.37 -4.25 -5.69
C GLN A 831 -41.84 -4.69 -5.77
N GLY A 832 -42.61 -4.01 -6.62
CA GLY A 832 -44.02 -4.29 -6.86
C GLY A 832 -44.30 -5.56 -7.66
N SER A 833 -45.57 -5.97 -7.63
CA SER A 833 -46.08 -6.98 -8.55
C SER A 833 -46.22 -6.42 -9.98
N ALA A 834 -46.62 -7.24 -10.96
CA ALA A 834 -46.94 -6.70 -12.29
C ALA A 834 -48.19 -5.77 -12.24
N ASP A 835 -49.05 -6.02 -11.26
CA ASP A 835 -50.41 -5.50 -11.20
C ASP A 835 -50.56 -4.33 -10.19
N ALA A 836 -49.72 -4.29 -9.14
CA ALA A 836 -49.76 -3.28 -8.08
C ALA A 836 -48.43 -2.51 -7.93
N SER A 837 -48.53 -1.19 -7.69
CA SER A 837 -47.38 -0.35 -7.35
C SER A 837 -47.09 -0.40 -5.85
N VAL A 838 -45.84 -0.63 -5.47
CA VAL A 838 -45.40 -0.58 -4.06
C VAL A 838 -44.85 0.81 -3.74
N SER A 839 -45.25 1.37 -2.59
CA SER A 839 -44.70 2.62 -2.05
C SER A 839 -43.96 2.36 -0.74
N GLU A 840 -42.82 3.04 -0.55
CA GLU A 840 -41.95 2.87 0.61
C GLU A 840 -41.49 4.23 1.15
N VAL A 841 -41.35 4.32 2.47
CA VAL A 841 -40.89 5.52 3.18
C VAL A 841 -39.74 5.16 4.11
N GLY A 842 -38.78 6.05 4.25
CA GLY A 842 -37.65 5.85 5.17
C GLY A 842 -36.84 7.11 5.40
N GLY A 843 -35.84 6.99 6.26
CA GLY A 843 -34.93 8.08 6.56
C GLY A 843 -33.82 7.67 7.52
N TRP A 844 -32.87 8.56 7.71
CA TRP A 844 -31.74 8.35 8.61
C TRP A 844 -31.25 9.65 9.24
N LEU A 845 -30.60 9.50 10.39
CA LEU A 845 -29.94 10.54 11.17
C LEU A 845 -28.50 10.07 11.43
N SER A 846 -27.53 10.97 11.33
CA SER A 846 -26.17 10.72 11.81
C SER A 846 -25.61 11.91 12.57
N ALA A 847 -24.76 11.61 13.54
CA ALA A 847 -23.99 12.57 14.30
C ALA A 847 -22.52 12.14 14.33
N LYS A 848 -21.60 13.10 14.22
CA LYS A 848 -20.16 12.90 14.44
C LYS A 848 -19.61 14.03 15.29
N TYR A 849 -18.97 13.69 16.39
CA TYR A 849 -18.34 14.63 17.31
C TYR A 849 -16.82 14.42 17.33
N GLY A 850 -16.07 15.43 16.89
CA GLY A 850 -14.61 15.45 16.95
C GLY A 850 -14.10 15.84 18.34
N ILE A 851 -13.65 14.85 19.12
CA ILE A 851 -13.02 15.08 20.43
C ILE A 851 -11.65 15.75 20.26
N THR A 852 -10.87 15.34 19.27
CA THR A 852 -9.63 16.01 18.84
C THR A 852 -9.47 15.91 17.32
N LYS A 853 -8.40 16.49 16.76
CA LYS A 853 -8.04 16.28 15.34
C LYS A 853 -7.83 14.80 14.97
N ALA A 854 -7.52 13.95 15.94
CA ALA A 854 -7.26 12.52 15.76
C ALA A 854 -8.36 11.61 16.35
N HIS A 855 -9.31 12.12 17.14
CA HIS A 855 -10.31 11.29 17.81
C HIS A 855 -11.72 11.81 17.55
N ALA A 856 -12.62 10.95 17.09
CA ALA A 856 -14.02 11.27 16.91
C ALA A 856 -14.92 10.11 17.37
N VAL A 857 -16.12 10.44 17.84
CA VAL A 857 -17.22 9.50 18.07
C VAL A 857 -18.30 9.77 17.03
N HIS A 858 -18.95 8.74 16.53
CA HIS A 858 -20.06 8.87 15.59
C HIS A 858 -21.18 7.88 15.89
N VAL A 859 -22.40 8.27 15.53
CA VAL A 859 -23.61 7.46 15.64
C VAL A 859 -24.42 7.69 14.37
N ALA A 860 -25.02 6.62 13.83
CA ALA A 860 -25.95 6.71 12.71
C ALA A 860 -27.12 5.76 12.96
N GLY A 861 -28.34 6.23 12.72
CA GLY A 861 -29.56 5.44 12.89
C GLY A 861 -30.54 5.73 11.77
N GLY A 862 -31.21 4.71 11.25
CA GLY A 862 -32.20 4.87 10.19
C GLY A 862 -33.24 3.78 10.20
N ALA A 863 -34.40 4.08 9.62
CA ALA A 863 -35.51 3.14 9.49
C ALA A 863 -36.23 3.34 8.15
N ALA A 864 -36.82 2.27 7.63
CA ALA A 864 -37.71 2.31 6.49
C ALA A 864 -38.82 1.25 6.62
N ALA A 865 -39.92 1.49 5.91
CA ALA A 865 -41.05 0.57 5.83
C ALA A 865 -41.73 0.66 4.46
N VAL A 866 -42.21 -0.49 3.98
CA VAL A 866 -43.15 -0.58 2.87
C VAL A 866 -44.54 -0.25 3.41
N LEU A 867 -45.25 0.67 2.76
CA LEU A 867 -46.55 1.16 3.23
C LEU A 867 -47.66 0.11 3.05
N ASN A 868 -47.63 -0.63 1.93
CA ASN A 868 -48.55 -1.72 1.64
C ASN A 868 -47.78 -3.03 1.37
N PRO A 869 -47.43 -3.80 2.41
CA PRO A 869 -46.74 -5.08 2.20
C PRO A 869 -47.53 -6.08 1.34
N GLY A 870 -48.87 -5.97 1.32
CA GLY A 870 -49.74 -6.78 0.46
C GLY A 870 -49.34 -6.76 -1.02
N ASP A 871 -48.96 -5.58 -1.54
CA ASP A 871 -48.65 -5.33 -2.96
C ASP A 871 -47.27 -5.87 -3.41
N MET A 872 -46.42 -6.27 -2.45
CA MET A 872 -45.08 -6.82 -2.70
C MET A 872 -45.13 -8.24 -3.28
N LYS A 873 -44.21 -8.57 -4.18
CA LYS A 873 -43.90 -9.98 -4.50
C LYS A 873 -43.13 -10.64 -3.36
N LEU A 874 -43.26 -11.97 -3.24
CA LEU A 874 -42.44 -12.77 -2.34
C LEU A 874 -41.01 -12.89 -2.91
N GLY A 875 -40.01 -12.50 -2.12
CA GLY A 875 -38.59 -12.54 -2.48
C GLY A 875 -37.88 -13.85 -2.11
N TYR A 876 -38.55 -14.77 -1.41
CA TYR A 876 -37.97 -15.99 -0.87
C TYR A 876 -38.59 -17.25 -1.50
N THR A 877 -37.80 -18.32 -1.62
CA THR A 877 -38.26 -19.66 -1.98
C THR A 877 -38.05 -20.57 -0.77
N PRO A 878 -39.09 -21.25 -0.23
CA PRO A 878 -38.95 -22.08 0.96
C PRO A 878 -37.93 -23.19 0.80
N ALA A 879 -37.33 -23.61 1.91
CA ALA A 879 -36.55 -24.83 1.96
C ALA A 879 -37.46 -26.05 1.76
N VAL A 880 -37.05 -26.99 0.91
CA VAL A 880 -37.80 -28.22 0.65
C VAL A 880 -37.24 -29.33 1.54
N VAL A 881 -38.06 -29.82 2.47
CA VAL A 881 -37.74 -31.01 3.27
C VAL A 881 -37.99 -32.24 2.41
N ASP A 882 -36.96 -33.05 2.18
CA ASP A 882 -37.11 -34.36 1.53
C ASP A 882 -37.89 -35.30 2.48
N PRO A 883 -39.11 -35.75 2.10
CA PRO A 883 -39.97 -36.54 2.97
C PRO A 883 -39.47 -37.96 3.21
N ALA A 884 -38.48 -38.45 2.46
CA ALA A 884 -37.95 -39.81 2.61
C ALA A 884 -36.87 -39.93 3.70
N ASN A 885 -36.21 -38.82 4.06
CA ASN A 885 -35.04 -38.82 4.96
C ASN A 885 -34.98 -37.59 5.89
N GLY A 886 -35.90 -36.63 5.77
CA GLY A 886 -35.97 -35.43 6.58
C GLY A 886 -34.92 -34.36 6.23
N THR A 887 -34.16 -34.54 5.14
CA THR A 887 -33.08 -33.61 4.78
C THR A 887 -33.65 -32.30 4.26
N VAL A 888 -33.30 -31.20 4.91
CA VAL A 888 -33.72 -29.85 4.49
C VAL A 888 -32.83 -29.39 3.33
N THR A 889 -33.37 -29.41 2.11
CA THR A 889 -32.72 -28.83 0.93
C THR A 889 -33.18 -27.40 0.73
N THR A 890 -32.36 -26.43 1.08
CA THR A 890 -32.51 -25.04 0.63
C THR A 890 -32.09 -24.97 -0.85
N PRO A 891 -33.00 -24.62 -1.78
CA PRO A 891 -32.58 -24.28 -3.13
C PRO A 891 -31.65 -23.06 -3.06
N ALA A 892 -30.69 -22.95 -3.99
CA ALA A 892 -30.00 -21.69 -4.20
C ALA A 892 -31.08 -20.60 -4.43
N ALA A 893 -31.03 -19.52 -3.64
CA ALA A 893 -32.06 -18.49 -3.65
C ALA A 893 -32.30 -18.04 -5.09
N ARG A 894 -33.53 -18.18 -5.60
CA ARG A 894 -33.86 -17.67 -6.94
C ARG A 894 -33.67 -16.16 -6.90
N VAL A 895 -32.60 -15.68 -7.53
CA VAL A 895 -32.38 -14.27 -7.84
C VAL A 895 -33.39 -13.86 -8.92
N SER A 896 -34.67 -13.84 -8.54
CA SER A 896 -35.68 -13.05 -9.23
C SER A 896 -35.50 -11.60 -8.78
N ALA A 897 -35.76 -10.65 -9.68
CA ALA A 897 -35.49 -9.21 -9.52
C ALA A 897 -35.99 -8.55 -8.22
N ASN A 898 -36.93 -9.18 -7.50
CA ASN A 898 -38.02 -8.49 -6.80
C ASN A 898 -37.73 -7.96 -5.37
N GLY A 899 -36.47 -7.73 -5.00
CA GLY A 899 -36.12 -7.37 -3.60
C GLY A 899 -35.99 -8.60 -2.68
N PRO A 900 -35.50 -8.46 -1.42
CA PRO A 900 -35.44 -9.55 -0.45
C PRO A 900 -36.80 -9.78 0.26
N GLY A 901 -37.87 -9.17 -0.27
CA GLY A 901 -39.19 -9.16 0.36
C GLY A 901 -39.22 -8.47 1.72
N ILE A 902 -38.41 -7.42 1.95
CA ILE A 902 -38.36 -6.74 3.25
C ILE A 902 -39.61 -5.86 3.41
N GLU A 903 -40.33 -6.00 4.53
CA GLU A 903 -41.45 -5.15 4.91
C GLU A 903 -40.98 -3.93 5.69
N GLN A 904 -40.04 -4.13 6.62
CA GLN A 904 -39.54 -3.13 7.56
C GLN A 904 -38.06 -3.36 7.86
N ASN A 905 -37.33 -2.27 8.07
CA ASN A 905 -35.90 -2.33 8.37
C ASN A 905 -35.48 -1.20 9.32
N VAL A 906 -34.67 -1.52 10.33
CA VAL A 906 -34.07 -0.57 11.28
C VAL A 906 -32.58 -0.87 11.39
N ALA A 907 -31.75 0.17 11.22
CA ALA A 907 -30.31 0.10 11.31
C ALA A 907 -29.80 1.08 12.38
N LEU A 908 -28.93 0.61 13.29
CA LEU A 908 -28.29 1.43 14.33
C LEU A 908 -26.79 1.13 14.36
N ARG A 909 -25.96 2.17 14.25
CA ARG A 909 -24.49 2.11 14.28
C ARG A 909 -23.97 3.12 15.30
N GLY A 910 -22.96 2.75 16.07
CA GLY A 910 -22.26 3.68 16.97
C GLY A 910 -20.80 3.27 17.09
N GLY A 911 -19.87 4.22 16.97
CA GLY A 911 -18.46 3.88 16.90
C GLY A 911 -17.50 5.00 17.29
N TYR A 912 -16.24 4.60 17.40
CA TYR A 912 -15.11 5.44 17.72
C TYR A 912 -14.07 5.39 16.61
N ALA A 913 -13.61 6.56 16.16
CA ALA A 913 -12.61 6.71 15.11
C ALA A 913 -11.33 7.35 15.66
N PHE A 914 -10.19 6.72 15.39
CA PHE A 914 -8.84 7.22 15.67
C PHE A 914 -8.05 7.43 14.37
N SER A 915 -7.79 8.69 14.04
CA SER A 915 -7.04 9.13 12.85
C SER A 915 -5.68 9.71 13.25
N PRO A 916 -4.63 8.90 13.47
CA PRO A 916 -3.33 9.38 13.96
C PRO A 916 -2.59 10.29 12.98
N ILE A 917 -2.87 10.17 11.68
CA ILE A 917 -2.31 11.00 10.60
C ILE A 917 -3.39 11.29 9.56
N GLU A 918 -3.23 12.36 8.80
CA GLU A 918 -4.15 12.75 7.74
C GLU A 918 -4.20 11.65 6.65
N GLY A 919 -5.40 11.11 6.41
CA GLY A 919 -5.65 10.00 5.48
C GLY A 919 -5.80 8.60 6.10
N LEU A 920 -5.31 8.36 7.32
CA LEU A 920 -5.42 7.06 8.00
C LEU A 920 -6.44 7.13 9.14
N ALA A 921 -7.35 6.16 9.25
CA ALA A 921 -8.33 6.08 10.33
C ALA A 921 -8.60 4.63 10.77
N PHE A 922 -8.40 4.35 12.05
CA PHE A 922 -8.84 3.12 12.72
C PHE A 922 -10.24 3.35 13.28
N VAL A 923 -11.20 2.44 13.07
CA VAL A 923 -12.58 2.62 13.53
C VAL A 923 -13.08 1.37 14.24
N VAL A 924 -13.70 1.52 15.40
CA VAL A 924 -14.41 0.42 16.08
C VAL A 924 -15.89 0.79 16.12
N GLU A 925 -16.76 -0.02 15.52
CA GLU A 925 -18.18 0.26 15.32
C GLU A 925 -19.01 -1.02 15.51
N PRO A 926 -19.63 -1.25 16.69
CA PRO A 926 -20.76 -2.16 16.80
C PRO A 926 -21.93 -1.72 15.90
N PHE A 927 -22.62 -2.71 15.36
CA PHE A 927 -23.77 -2.55 14.47
C PHE A 927 -24.93 -3.42 14.95
N LEU A 928 -26.15 -2.87 14.88
CA LEU A 928 -27.41 -3.57 15.11
C LEU A 928 -28.32 -3.35 13.91
N PHE A 929 -28.94 -4.42 13.44
CA PHE A 929 -29.85 -4.43 12.30
C PHE A 929 -31.07 -5.29 12.66
N LEU A 930 -32.26 -4.77 12.39
CA LEU A 930 -33.52 -5.45 12.65
C LEU A 930 -34.35 -5.38 11.37
N THR A 931 -34.56 -6.55 10.75
CA THR A 931 -35.23 -6.65 9.46
C THR A 931 -36.42 -7.60 9.58
N ARG A 932 -37.51 -7.27 8.88
CA ARG A 932 -38.74 -8.06 8.84
C ARG A 932 -39.06 -8.39 7.39
N HIS A 933 -39.27 -9.67 7.07
CA HIS A 933 -39.53 -10.15 5.71
C HIS A 933 -40.99 -10.58 5.54
N LYS A 934 -41.49 -10.45 4.30
CA LYS A 934 -42.78 -10.99 3.85
C LYS A 934 -42.59 -12.46 3.49
N LEU A 935 -42.95 -13.34 4.43
CA LEU A 935 -42.89 -14.80 4.27
C LEU A 935 -44.06 -15.36 3.46
N ALA A 936 -43.92 -16.59 2.95
CA ALA A 936 -45.02 -17.29 2.31
C ALA A 936 -46.02 -17.82 3.38
N ALA A 937 -47.28 -18.01 2.97
CA ALA A 937 -48.35 -18.45 3.88
C ALA A 937 -48.16 -19.87 4.45
N ALA A 938 -47.26 -20.68 3.87
CA ALA A 938 -46.85 -21.97 4.41
C ALA A 938 -45.87 -21.80 5.59
N ASP A 939 -44.90 -20.89 5.46
CA ASP A 939 -43.86 -20.65 6.46
C ASP A 939 -44.42 -19.91 7.68
N GLN A 940 -45.39 -19.00 7.48
CA GLN A 940 -46.13 -18.35 8.58
C GLN A 940 -46.86 -19.35 9.50
N LYS A 941 -47.22 -20.55 9.02
CA LYS A 941 -47.83 -21.60 9.85
C LYS A 941 -46.81 -22.41 10.65
N LEU A 942 -45.52 -22.31 10.33
CA LEU A 942 -44.43 -23.02 11.00
C LEU A 942 -43.75 -22.20 12.10
N GLY A 943 -44.02 -20.88 12.16
CA GLY A 943 -43.52 -20.01 13.23
C GLY A 943 -42.01 -19.74 13.18
N VAL A 944 -41.42 -19.79 11.98
CA VAL A 944 -40.00 -19.53 11.69
C VAL A 944 -39.78 -18.05 11.40
#